data_AF-A0A2P5NWI2-F1
#
_entry.id   AF-A0A2P5NWI2-F1
#
_cell.length_a   1.000
_cell.length_b   1.000
_cell.length_c   1.000
_cell.angle_alpha   90.00
_cell.angle_beta   90.00
_cell.angle_gamma   90.00
#
_symmetry.space_group_name_H-M   'P 1'
#
loop_
_entity.id
_entity.type
_entity.pdbx_description
1 polymer ?
#
loop_
_entity_poly.entity_id
_entity_poly.type
_entity_poly.pdbx_seq_one_letter_code
_entity_poly.pdbx_strand_id
1 'polypeptide(L)'
;MDFINVGNLKAYWHLWVLGSIIFVLIGYFFFKFWRPSNRISKDLRQTIKKLQNLTGDGQATNVELIGKQIMTSPKLSHCWSEFAETLHPQSAPDEMGQERVVRWRSTVPAEVFFNVETLVAVELKTEYFKHQPGILTGIGILGTFIGLLRGLSSFSVSSDPEKVRVSLDTLILGVREAFYMSAAAIGLAMLTTLVEKLCVTGRIKQVEELCQLIDSLFEGGAGEEYLARLVKAGESSATQTAQLKDALVSDLKEMLTEMIRQQTESIDSSFAASSQVQVETTEQSGDRIARAISESLSEPLQKIAAAVNTTTDTNGEAVTRVLNEVLVTFSQQMKDMFGGQMGDISQLLQQTTTAMQSTVSRFDQLANNLGDAGKNAADVMSERLSTALESMESRQLTLNNTMIEFVSQLRDMVKMSQSETNDQLQQALEVMSEKISVMAGQLEQQANNAANTHKNQQEQLAQVASTLTSDLTTQVQSLIEQTNNVVSSMQAAVTSIRDVTKDNTQRMESSAGTLALAADNFAQAGNSVSGVIQQTSTVSDKMATTSIALNNVANTVQTALNDYNNAGKAMAQMVEELKATVETAKNEASVSQSLVNQIKQSADHLLQAQSSVDGIFKEVCDELANAHEEFASNVIKGLKSSNTAYQKELKDAVDYLKTAIEELGEVAEKIPVRG
;
A
#
# COMPACT_ATOMS: atom_id res chain seq x y z
N MET A 1 -17.73 -55.15 45.15
CA MET A 1 -17.28 -55.62 43.82
C MET A 1 -18.27 -56.62 43.21
N ASP A 2 -19.57 -56.59 43.57
CA ASP A 2 -20.59 -57.51 43.04
C ASP A 2 -21.43 -56.95 41.89
N PHE A 3 -20.98 -55.86 41.24
CA PHE A 3 -21.74 -55.17 40.19
C PHE A 3 -21.58 -55.77 38.78
N ILE A 4 -20.65 -56.71 38.59
CA ILE A 4 -20.34 -57.31 37.29
C ILE A 4 -20.73 -58.81 37.34
N ASN A 5 -22.02 -59.10 37.33
CA ASN A 5 -22.53 -60.44 37.18
C ASN A 5 -23.03 -60.63 35.73
N VAL A 6 -22.86 -61.82 35.13
CA VAL A 6 -23.14 -62.07 33.69
C VAL A 6 -24.61 -61.74 33.31
N GLY A 7 -25.54 -61.86 34.27
CA GLY A 7 -26.94 -61.46 34.13
C GLY A 7 -27.15 -59.94 34.03
N ASN A 8 -26.43 -59.15 34.84
CA ASN A 8 -26.49 -57.68 34.78
C ASN A 8 -25.84 -57.12 33.50
N LEU A 9 -24.81 -57.78 32.98
CA LEU A 9 -24.21 -57.40 31.69
C LEU A 9 -25.19 -57.52 30.52
N LYS A 10 -25.98 -58.60 30.47
CA LYS A 10 -27.02 -58.79 29.43
C LYS A 10 -28.23 -57.85 29.63
N ALA A 11 -28.59 -57.55 30.87
CA ALA A 11 -29.71 -56.67 31.18
C ALA A 11 -29.41 -55.18 30.86
N TYR A 12 -28.18 -54.71 31.09
CA TYR A 12 -27.81 -53.30 30.98
C TYR A 12 -26.81 -52.97 29.86
N TRP A 13 -26.58 -53.89 28.93
CA TRP A 13 -25.62 -53.75 27.81
C TRP A 13 -25.69 -52.38 27.10
N HIS A 14 -26.89 -51.86 26.87
CA HIS A 14 -27.14 -50.59 26.19
C HIS A 14 -26.61 -49.38 26.97
N LEU A 15 -26.74 -49.38 28.31
CA LEU A 15 -26.17 -48.33 29.16
C LEU A 15 -24.64 -48.38 29.16
N TRP A 16 -24.06 -49.59 29.15
CA TRP A 16 -22.61 -49.77 29.02
C TRP A 16 -22.06 -49.28 27.69
N VAL A 17 -22.78 -49.53 26.58
CA VAL A 17 -22.41 -49.01 25.26
C VAL A 17 -22.47 -47.48 25.23
N LEU A 18 -23.56 -46.88 25.70
CA LEU A 18 -23.70 -45.42 25.73
C LEU A 18 -22.66 -44.77 26.66
N GLY A 19 -22.42 -45.36 27.83
CA GLY A 19 -21.37 -44.93 28.76
C GLY A 19 -19.97 -45.04 28.17
N SER A 20 -19.68 -46.11 27.41
CA SER A 20 -18.41 -46.27 26.69
C SER A 20 -18.23 -45.20 25.61
N ILE A 21 -19.29 -44.88 24.84
CA ILE A 21 -19.25 -43.81 23.84
C ILE A 21 -18.98 -42.46 24.51
N ILE A 22 -19.67 -42.13 25.61
CA ILE A 22 -19.42 -40.90 26.38
C ILE A 22 -17.96 -40.85 26.87
N PHE A 23 -17.46 -41.96 27.41
CA PHE A 23 -16.07 -42.06 27.88
C PHE A 23 -15.05 -41.85 26.76
N VAL A 24 -15.28 -42.44 25.58
CA VAL A 24 -14.44 -42.24 24.39
C VAL A 24 -14.46 -40.78 23.93
N LEU A 25 -15.64 -40.14 23.90
CA LEU A 25 -15.77 -38.74 23.52
C LEU A 25 -15.03 -37.80 24.49
N ILE A 26 -15.11 -38.06 25.80
CA ILE A 26 -14.38 -37.29 26.81
C ILE A 26 -12.88 -37.54 26.71
N GLY A 27 -12.46 -38.79 26.52
CA GLY A 27 -11.07 -39.13 26.26
C GLY A 27 -10.54 -38.38 25.03
N TYR A 28 -11.32 -38.36 23.94
CA TYR A 28 -11.00 -37.61 22.74
C TYR A 28 -10.87 -36.11 23.02
N PHE A 29 -11.79 -35.51 23.79
CA PHE A 29 -11.68 -34.12 24.24
C PHE A 29 -10.39 -33.86 25.03
N PHE A 30 -10.07 -34.72 26.00
CA PHE A 30 -8.87 -34.58 26.81
C PHE A 30 -7.59 -34.63 25.96
N PHE A 31 -7.48 -35.62 25.06
CA PHE A 31 -6.26 -35.84 24.27
C PHE A 31 -6.12 -34.89 23.07
N LYS A 32 -7.22 -34.52 22.41
CA LYS A 32 -7.21 -33.73 21.18
C LYS A 32 -7.55 -32.26 21.36
N PHE A 33 -8.19 -31.86 22.45
CA PHE A 33 -8.46 -30.46 22.75
C PHE A 33 -7.64 -29.95 23.93
N TRP A 34 -7.78 -30.56 25.11
CA TRP A 34 -7.19 -30.01 26.33
C TRP A 34 -5.65 -30.08 26.34
N ARG A 35 -5.07 -31.24 26.00
CA ARG A 35 -3.61 -31.41 25.97
C ARG A 35 -2.92 -30.47 24.95
N PRO A 36 -3.38 -30.35 23.69
CA PRO A 36 -2.85 -29.37 22.75
C PRO A 36 -3.05 -27.92 23.21
N SER A 37 -4.23 -27.56 23.74
CA SER A 37 -4.50 -26.22 24.29
C SER A 37 -3.50 -25.82 25.37
N ASN A 38 -3.18 -26.74 26.28
CA ASN A 38 -2.21 -26.47 27.34
C ASN A 38 -0.77 -26.38 26.81
N ARG A 39 -0.43 -27.09 25.72
CA ARG A 39 0.86 -26.97 25.04
C ARG A 39 1.00 -25.60 24.37
N ILE A 40 0.04 -25.22 23.52
CA ILE A 40 -0.02 -23.90 22.87
C ILE A 40 0.05 -22.79 23.93
N SER A 41 -0.65 -22.98 25.06
CA SER A 41 -0.60 -22.04 26.17
C SER A 41 0.76 -21.87 26.81
N LYS A 42 1.51 -22.95 26.99
CA LYS A 42 2.87 -22.87 27.52
C LYS A 42 3.79 -22.21 26.50
N ASP A 43 3.69 -22.59 25.24
CA ASP A 43 4.54 -22.08 24.16
C ASP A 43 4.32 -20.57 23.95
N LEU A 44 3.07 -20.11 23.86
CA LEU A 44 2.74 -18.69 23.75
C LEU A 44 3.16 -17.90 25.00
N ARG A 45 2.90 -18.40 26.23
CA ARG A 45 3.35 -17.71 27.45
C ARG A 45 4.86 -17.58 27.54
N GLN A 46 5.59 -18.62 27.17
CA GLN A 46 7.06 -18.58 27.17
C GLN A 46 7.58 -17.58 26.14
N THR A 47 6.98 -17.55 24.96
CA THR A 47 7.32 -16.61 23.87
C THR A 47 7.04 -15.16 24.30
N ILE A 48 5.84 -14.88 24.82
CA ILE A 48 5.44 -13.56 25.32
C ILE A 48 6.40 -13.09 26.42
N LYS A 49 6.72 -13.94 27.40
CA LYS A 49 7.68 -13.59 28.48
C LYS A 49 9.07 -13.28 27.94
N LYS A 50 9.56 -14.06 26.97
CA LYS A 50 10.87 -13.81 26.35
C LYS A 50 10.89 -12.50 25.57
N LEU A 51 9.82 -12.19 24.84
CA LEU A 51 9.71 -10.92 24.12
C LEU A 51 9.58 -9.74 25.10
N GLN A 52 8.80 -9.86 26.17
CA GLN A 52 8.69 -8.82 27.23
C GLN A 52 10.04 -8.47 27.83
N ASN A 53 10.90 -9.47 28.05
CA ASN A 53 12.25 -9.25 28.58
C ASN A 53 13.16 -8.51 27.58
N LEU A 54 12.96 -8.67 26.26
CA LEU A 54 13.70 -7.90 25.25
C LEU A 54 13.28 -6.43 25.21
N THR A 55 11.97 -6.16 25.30
CA THR A 55 11.44 -4.79 25.24
C THR A 55 11.94 -3.93 26.41
N GLY A 56 12.31 -4.54 27.55
CA GLY A 56 12.80 -3.84 28.73
C GLY A 56 14.26 -3.36 28.68
N ASP A 57 15.08 -3.87 27.76
CA ASP A 57 16.54 -3.68 27.80
C ASP A 57 17.06 -2.65 26.78
N GLY A 58 16.17 -2.02 26.00
CA GLY A 58 16.52 -0.94 25.05
C GLY A 58 17.53 -1.31 23.97
N GLN A 59 17.86 -2.60 23.80
CA GLN A 59 18.79 -3.08 22.79
C GLN A 59 18.16 -3.00 21.39
N ALA A 60 19.00 -2.76 20.38
CA ALA A 60 18.61 -2.82 18.99
C ALA A 60 18.00 -4.19 18.66
N THR A 61 16.72 -4.20 18.29
CA THR A 61 15.92 -5.40 18.02
C THR A 61 16.57 -6.24 16.92
N ASN A 62 17.25 -7.33 17.30
CA ASN A 62 17.85 -8.25 16.34
C ASN A 62 16.80 -9.27 15.87
N VAL A 63 16.27 -9.05 14.66
CA VAL A 63 15.22 -9.85 14.03
C VAL A 63 15.61 -11.35 13.92
N GLU A 64 16.88 -11.63 13.66
CA GLU A 64 17.37 -13.01 13.52
C GLU A 64 17.45 -13.74 14.87
N LEU A 65 17.76 -13.00 15.95
CA LEU A 65 17.79 -13.53 17.31
C LEU A 65 16.38 -13.88 17.81
N ILE A 66 15.38 -13.04 17.50
CA ILE A 66 13.98 -13.32 17.84
C ILE A 66 13.51 -14.61 17.15
N GLY A 67 13.84 -14.78 15.88
CA GLY A 67 13.50 -16.00 15.12
C GLY A 67 14.13 -17.26 15.69
N LYS A 68 15.42 -17.21 16.05
CA LYS A 68 16.16 -18.40 16.54
C LYS A 68 15.94 -18.72 18.02
N GLN A 69 15.80 -17.71 18.89
CA GLN A 69 15.80 -17.92 20.35
C GLN A 69 14.43 -17.78 21.02
N ILE A 70 13.50 -17.06 20.39
CA ILE A 70 12.19 -16.74 20.96
C ILE A 70 11.08 -17.51 20.26
N MET A 71 11.04 -17.45 18.93
CA MET A 71 10.04 -18.13 18.10
C MET A 71 10.41 -19.60 17.85
N THR A 72 10.59 -20.35 18.94
CA THR A 72 11.13 -21.73 18.92
C THR A 72 10.12 -22.81 18.52
N SER A 73 8.82 -22.55 18.58
CA SER A 73 7.80 -23.50 18.13
C SER A 73 7.75 -23.51 16.60
N PRO A 74 7.62 -24.68 15.93
CA PRO A 74 7.64 -24.77 14.46
C PRO A 74 6.67 -23.79 13.77
N LYS A 75 5.44 -23.66 14.30
CA LYS A 75 4.45 -22.72 13.75
C LYS A 75 4.82 -21.26 13.98
N LEU A 76 5.23 -20.92 15.21
CA LEU A 76 5.66 -19.54 15.54
C LEU A 76 6.90 -19.15 14.74
N SER A 77 7.82 -20.08 14.51
CA SER A 77 9.01 -19.89 13.68
C SER A 77 8.64 -19.58 12.23
N HIS A 78 7.67 -20.32 11.67
CA HIS A 78 7.17 -20.06 10.32
C HIS A 78 6.41 -18.73 10.22
N CYS A 79 5.49 -18.45 11.15
CA CYS A 79 4.81 -17.13 11.19
C CYS A 79 5.82 -15.99 11.33
N TRP A 80 6.89 -16.20 12.09
CA TRP A 80 7.96 -15.22 12.24
C TRP A 80 8.81 -15.07 10.98
N SER A 81 9.13 -16.14 10.25
CA SER A 81 9.90 -16.01 9.01
C SER A 81 9.14 -15.18 7.97
N GLU A 82 7.84 -15.46 7.81
CA GLU A 82 6.97 -14.69 6.90
C GLU A 82 6.83 -13.23 7.35
N PHE A 83 6.61 -12.99 8.65
CA PHE A 83 6.54 -11.64 9.18
C PHE A 83 7.87 -10.89 9.03
N ALA A 84 9.00 -11.56 9.27
CA ALA A 84 10.34 -10.97 9.17
C ALA A 84 10.67 -10.53 7.73
N GLU A 85 10.14 -11.19 6.70
CA GLU A 85 10.26 -10.76 5.31
C GLU A 85 9.55 -9.43 5.03
N THR A 86 8.53 -9.09 5.82
CA THR A 86 7.82 -7.80 5.70
C THR A 86 8.50 -6.66 6.47
N LEU A 87 9.50 -6.96 7.30
CA LEU A 87 10.21 -5.95 8.07
C LEU A 87 11.19 -5.19 7.18
N HIS A 88 11.08 -3.86 7.19
CA HIS A 88 11.91 -2.99 6.39
C HIS A 88 13.12 -2.49 7.20
N PRO A 89 14.37 -2.71 6.75
CA PRO A 89 15.56 -2.15 7.38
C PRO A 89 15.71 -0.66 7.02
N GLN A 90 15.78 0.22 8.02
CA GLN A 90 16.15 1.62 7.83
C GLN A 90 17.63 1.82 8.12
N SER A 91 18.40 2.16 7.08
CA SER A 91 19.81 2.49 7.19
C SER A 91 20.03 3.98 7.40
N ALA A 92 20.98 4.33 8.26
CA ALA A 92 21.54 5.68 8.34
C ALA A 92 23.07 5.60 8.25
N PRO A 93 23.73 6.62 7.68
CA PRO A 93 25.18 6.68 7.64
C PRO A 93 25.73 6.81 9.07
N ASP A 94 26.66 5.93 9.44
CA ASP A 94 27.44 6.01 10.68
C ASP A 94 28.42 7.20 10.61
N GLU A 95 29.13 7.53 11.70
CA GLU A 95 30.10 8.65 11.75
C GLU A 95 31.21 8.57 10.67
N MET A 96 31.42 7.37 10.10
CA MET A 96 32.35 7.10 8.99
C MET A 96 31.68 7.07 7.59
N GLY A 97 30.41 7.46 7.47
CA GLY A 97 29.67 7.51 6.19
C GLY A 97 29.23 6.15 5.63
N GLN A 98 29.36 5.06 6.40
CA GLN A 98 28.86 3.74 6.02
C GLN A 98 27.38 3.58 6.40
N GLU A 99 26.53 3.18 5.46
CA GLU A 99 25.13 2.88 5.76
C GLU A 99 25.02 1.66 6.67
N ARG A 100 24.51 1.86 7.89
CA ARG A 100 24.18 0.78 8.82
C ARG A 100 22.71 0.82 9.17
N VAL A 101 22.10 -0.36 9.29
CA VAL A 101 20.70 -0.49 9.71
C VAL A 101 20.57 -0.03 11.15
N VAL A 102 19.86 1.09 11.35
CA VAL A 102 19.66 1.70 12.67
C VAL A 102 18.38 1.18 13.30
N ARG A 103 17.34 0.92 12.50
CA ARG A 103 16.03 0.46 12.98
C ARG A 103 15.35 -0.45 11.97
N TRP A 104 14.53 -1.36 12.49
CA TRP A 104 13.60 -2.17 11.70
C TRP A 104 12.19 -1.62 11.87
N ARG A 105 11.44 -1.56 10.78
CA ARG A 105 10.06 -1.08 10.79
C ARG A 105 9.10 -2.09 10.22
N SER A 106 7.89 -2.12 10.77
CA SER A 106 6.85 -2.99 10.25
C SER A 106 6.09 -2.32 9.11
N THR A 107 5.86 -3.06 8.02
CA THR A 107 5.01 -2.63 6.91
C THR A 107 3.58 -3.17 7.04
N VAL A 108 3.38 -4.21 7.85
CA VAL A 108 2.10 -4.91 8.03
C VAL A 108 1.91 -5.25 9.53
N PRO A 109 0.71 -5.17 10.10
CA PRO A 109 0.47 -5.60 11.49
C PRO A 109 0.79 -7.08 11.72
N ALA A 110 1.32 -7.42 12.89
CA ALA A 110 1.67 -8.80 13.24
C ALA A 110 0.47 -9.76 13.20
N GLU A 111 -0.74 -9.27 13.45
CA GLU A 111 -1.99 -10.05 13.44
C GLU A 111 -2.23 -10.78 12.11
N VAL A 112 -1.73 -10.26 10.98
CA VAL A 112 -1.87 -10.92 9.67
C VAL A 112 -1.23 -12.31 9.67
N PHE A 113 -0.05 -12.43 10.28
CA PHE A 113 0.72 -13.67 10.35
C PHE A 113 0.48 -14.47 11.63
N PHE A 114 0.23 -13.77 12.75
CA PHE A 114 -0.04 -14.35 14.06
C PHE A 114 -1.53 -14.30 14.38
N ASN A 115 -2.38 -14.86 13.51
CA ASN A 115 -3.82 -14.84 13.72
C ASN A 115 -4.32 -16.02 14.59
N VAL A 116 -5.50 -15.82 15.19
CA VAL A 116 -6.18 -16.83 16.03
C VAL A 116 -6.53 -18.09 15.24
N GLU A 117 -6.84 -17.96 13.96
CA GLU A 117 -7.31 -19.08 13.14
C GLU A 117 -6.19 -20.12 12.92
N THR A 118 -5.01 -19.67 12.52
CA THR A 118 -3.84 -20.51 12.24
C THR A 118 -3.18 -21.06 13.52
N LEU A 119 -3.08 -20.23 14.57
CA LEU A 119 -2.39 -20.58 15.82
C LEU A 119 -3.28 -21.35 16.80
N VAL A 120 -4.61 -21.16 16.76
CA VAL A 120 -5.53 -21.70 17.77
C VAL A 120 -6.61 -22.57 17.12
N ALA A 121 -7.36 -22.05 16.13
CA ALA A 121 -8.56 -22.73 15.63
C ALA A 121 -8.25 -24.06 14.93
N VAL A 122 -7.28 -24.07 14.03
CA VAL A 122 -6.87 -25.28 13.28
C VAL A 122 -6.31 -26.36 14.22
N GLU A 123 -5.52 -25.97 15.22
CA GLU A 123 -4.84 -26.93 16.09
C GLU A 123 -5.75 -27.52 17.17
N LEU A 124 -6.67 -26.71 17.67
CA LEU A 124 -7.67 -27.15 18.65
C LEU A 124 -8.91 -27.75 18.00
N LYS A 125 -9.05 -27.69 16.68
CA LYS A 125 -10.26 -28.11 15.96
C LYS A 125 -11.52 -27.51 16.58
N THR A 126 -11.48 -26.20 16.87
CA THR A 126 -12.51 -25.51 17.65
C THR A 126 -13.90 -25.71 17.06
N GLU A 127 -14.02 -25.79 15.74
CA GLU A 127 -15.27 -26.07 15.04
C GLU A 127 -15.90 -27.42 15.44
N TYR A 128 -15.12 -28.49 15.47
CA TYR A 128 -15.62 -29.81 15.91
C TYR A 128 -16.08 -29.76 17.38
N PHE A 129 -15.26 -29.18 18.25
CA PHE A 129 -15.53 -29.16 19.69
C PHE A 129 -16.67 -28.22 20.09
N LYS A 130 -17.08 -27.28 19.22
CA LYS A 130 -18.33 -26.52 19.40
C LYS A 130 -19.58 -27.42 19.37
N HIS A 131 -19.55 -28.52 18.61
CA HIS A 131 -20.70 -29.42 18.47
C HIS A 131 -20.70 -30.59 19.47
N GLN A 132 -19.55 -30.90 20.07
CA GLN A 132 -19.42 -32.03 21.01
C GLN A 132 -20.36 -31.99 22.21
N PRO A 133 -20.63 -30.83 22.87
CA PRO A 133 -21.63 -30.76 23.93
C PRO A 133 -23.04 -31.16 23.48
N GLY A 134 -23.41 -30.80 22.23
CA GLY A 134 -24.67 -31.22 21.63
C GLY A 134 -24.74 -32.73 21.43
N ILE A 135 -23.65 -33.35 20.96
CA ILE A 135 -23.54 -34.82 20.81
C ILE A 135 -23.68 -35.51 22.18
N LEU A 136 -22.98 -35.04 23.21
CA LEU A 136 -23.08 -35.60 24.57
C LEU A 136 -24.50 -35.48 25.13
N THR A 137 -25.15 -34.33 24.94
CA THR A 137 -26.53 -34.10 25.38
C THR A 137 -27.51 -35.01 24.63
N GLY A 138 -27.34 -35.16 23.31
CA GLY A 138 -28.13 -36.08 22.49
C GLY A 138 -28.00 -37.53 22.93
N ILE A 139 -26.79 -37.99 23.26
CA ILE A 139 -26.54 -39.33 23.81
C ILE A 139 -27.24 -39.50 25.17
N GLY A 140 -27.23 -38.47 26.03
CA GLY A 140 -27.94 -38.49 27.32
C GLY A 140 -29.46 -38.63 27.16
N ILE A 141 -30.06 -37.85 26.25
CA ILE A 141 -31.49 -37.93 25.92
C ILE A 141 -31.83 -39.31 25.34
N LEU A 142 -31.04 -39.79 24.37
CA LEU A 142 -31.22 -41.11 23.76
C LEU A 142 -31.12 -42.24 24.80
N GLY A 143 -30.18 -42.13 25.75
CA GLY A 143 -30.06 -43.07 26.87
C GLY A 143 -31.28 -43.09 27.77
N THR A 144 -31.87 -41.92 28.05
CA THR A 144 -33.13 -41.82 28.81
C THR A 144 -34.28 -42.51 28.07
N PHE A 145 -34.44 -42.24 26.78
CA PHE A 145 -35.48 -42.87 25.96
C PHE A 145 -35.34 -44.39 25.90
N ILE A 146 -34.13 -44.91 25.69
CA ILE A 146 -33.88 -46.36 25.65
C ILE A 146 -34.17 -46.99 27.02
N GLY A 147 -33.77 -46.34 28.12
CA GLY A 147 -34.05 -46.82 29.47
C GLY A 147 -35.55 -46.86 29.80
N LEU A 148 -36.30 -45.83 29.40
CA LEU A 148 -37.77 -45.80 29.54
C LEU A 148 -38.45 -46.88 28.70
N LEU A 149 -38.05 -47.03 27.43
CA LEU A 149 -38.62 -48.02 26.52
C LEU A 149 -38.41 -49.45 27.06
N ARG A 150 -37.22 -49.71 27.61
CA ARG A 150 -36.92 -51.00 28.23
C ARG A 150 -37.68 -51.22 29.53
N GLY A 151 -37.74 -50.23 30.42
CA GLY A 151 -38.50 -50.30 31.66
C GLY A 151 -39.98 -50.64 31.40
N LEU A 152 -40.58 -49.99 30.39
CA LEU A 152 -41.94 -50.26 29.96
C LEU A 152 -42.10 -51.64 29.31
N SER A 153 -41.11 -52.13 28.57
CA SER A 153 -41.14 -53.47 27.96
C SER A 153 -41.09 -54.61 28.99
N SER A 154 -40.52 -54.36 30.17
CA SER A 154 -40.48 -55.33 31.29
C SER A 154 -41.71 -55.26 32.20
N PHE A 155 -42.60 -54.28 32.00
CA PHE A 155 -43.81 -54.13 32.79
C PHE A 155 -44.86 -55.15 32.32
N SER A 156 -45.31 -56.03 33.22
CA SER A 156 -46.32 -57.05 32.91
C SER A 156 -47.52 -56.89 33.84
N VAL A 157 -48.70 -56.69 33.26
CA VAL A 157 -49.95 -56.59 33.99
C VAL A 157 -50.43 -58.01 34.29
N SER A 158 -50.36 -58.41 35.57
CA SER A 158 -50.75 -59.73 36.05
C SER A 158 -51.81 -59.59 37.15
N SER A 159 -52.72 -60.56 37.27
CA SER A 159 -53.75 -60.59 38.32
C SER A 159 -53.21 -60.81 39.74
N ASP A 160 -51.90 -61.06 39.85
CA ASP A 160 -51.16 -61.30 41.09
C ASP A 160 -50.51 -59.99 41.57
N PRO A 161 -50.94 -59.42 42.72
CA PRO A 161 -50.46 -58.15 43.23
C PRO A 161 -48.94 -58.10 43.47
N GLU A 162 -48.33 -59.23 43.84
CA GLU A 162 -46.89 -59.31 44.10
C GLU A 162 -46.07 -59.26 42.80
N LYS A 163 -46.57 -59.87 41.72
CA LYS A 163 -45.93 -59.78 40.39
C LYS A 163 -46.00 -58.36 39.82
N VAL A 164 -47.10 -57.65 40.05
CA VAL A 164 -47.23 -56.24 39.65
C VAL A 164 -46.23 -55.37 40.42
N ARG A 165 -46.10 -55.56 41.74
CA ARG A 165 -45.10 -54.84 42.56
C ARG A 165 -43.67 -55.05 42.08
N VAL A 166 -43.27 -56.29 41.81
CA VAL A 166 -41.92 -56.60 41.29
C VAL A 166 -41.68 -55.98 39.91
N SER A 167 -42.69 -56.01 39.04
CA SER A 167 -42.59 -55.37 37.71
C SER A 167 -42.52 -53.84 37.79
N LEU A 168 -43.20 -53.23 38.77
CA LEU A 168 -43.17 -51.79 39.02
C LEU A 168 -41.81 -51.37 39.60
N ASP A 169 -41.24 -52.14 40.52
CA ASP A 169 -39.92 -51.88 41.09
C ASP A 169 -38.83 -51.95 40.00
N THR A 170 -38.92 -52.95 39.10
CA THR A 170 -38.00 -53.08 37.95
C THR A 170 -38.13 -51.92 36.97
N LEU A 171 -39.37 -51.46 36.70
CA LEU A 171 -39.63 -50.27 35.88
C LEU A 171 -38.98 -49.03 36.50
N ILE A 172 -39.23 -48.77 37.79
CA ILE A 172 -38.70 -47.60 38.50
C ILE A 172 -37.17 -47.63 38.55
N LEU A 173 -36.56 -48.79 38.78
CA LEU A 173 -35.11 -48.94 38.81
C LEU A 173 -34.47 -48.61 37.44
N GLY A 174 -35.06 -49.13 36.36
CA GLY A 174 -34.59 -48.89 34.99
C GLY A 174 -34.74 -47.44 34.55
N VAL A 175 -35.86 -46.79 34.92
CA VAL A 175 -36.06 -45.36 34.70
C VAL A 175 -34.99 -44.55 35.45
N ARG A 176 -34.78 -44.85 36.74
CA ARG A 176 -33.82 -44.15 37.59
C ARG A 176 -32.39 -44.19 37.03
N GLU A 177 -31.92 -45.35 36.60
CA GLU A 177 -30.57 -45.50 36.02
C GLU A 177 -30.41 -44.71 34.71
N ALA A 178 -31.45 -44.65 33.89
CA ALA A 178 -31.46 -43.88 32.65
C ALA A 178 -31.36 -42.36 32.90
N PHE A 179 -32.06 -41.87 33.94
CA PHE A 179 -31.95 -40.48 34.37
C PHE A 179 -30.55 -40.12 34.91
N TYR A 180 -29.91 -41.00 35.68
CA TYR A 180 -28.53 -40.77 36.14
C TYR A 180 -27.54 -40.68 34.98
N MET A 181 -27.67 -41.55 33.98
CA MET A 181 -26.83 -41.52 32.78
C MET A 181 -27.00 -40.22 31.98
N SER A 182 -28.23 -39.72 31.85
CA SER A 182 -28.50 -38.43 31.21
C SER A 182 -27.95 -37.26 32.02
N ALA A 183 -28.15 -37.26 33.34
CA ALA A 183 -27.59 -36.23 34.22
C ALA A 183 -26.05 -36.18 34.12
N ALA A 184 -25.39 -37.34 34.08
CA ALA A 184 -23.95 -37.42 33.87
C ALA A 184 -23.53 -36.91 32.48
N ALA A 185 -24.25 -37.28 31.41
CA ALA A 185 -23.96 -36.83 30.05
C ALA A 185 -24.12 -35.30 29.89
N ILE A 186 -25.18 -34.72 30.45
CA ILE A 186 -25.43 -33.28 30.46
C ILE A 186 -24.38 -32.56 31.31
N GLY A 187 -24.06 -33.08 32.49
CA GLY A 187 -23.02 -32.50 33.36
C GLY A 187 -21.65 -32.49 32.68
N LEU A 188 -21.30 -33.56 31.97
CA LEU A 188 -20.07 -33.64 31.19
C LEU A 188 -20.10 -32.73 29.96
N ALA A 189 -21.25 -32.59 29.28
CA ALA A 189 -21.42 -31.62 28.20
C ALA A 189 -21.15 -30.19 28.70
N MET A 190 -21.78 -29.79 29.80
CA MET A 190 -21.57 -28.47 30.42
C MET A 190 -20.11 -28.26 30.83
N LEU A 191 -19.47 -29.26 31.44
CA LEU A 191 -18.07 -29.20 31.81
C LEU A 191 -17.16 -29.03 30.58
N THR A 192 -17.39 -29.80 29.51
CA THR A 192 -16.60 -29.67 28.28
C THR A 192 -16.78 -28.30 27.62
N THR A 193 -17.98 -27.73 27.61
CA THR A 193 -18.24 -26.37 27.11
C THR A 193 -17.51 -25.32 27.95
N LEU A 194 -17.58 -25.42 29.28
CA LEU A 194 -16.91 -24.47 30.16
C LEU A 194 -15.39 -24.49 29.94
N VAL A 195 -14.79 -25.69 29.91
CA VAL A 195 -13.35 -25.86 29.68
C VAL A 195 -12.96 -25.39 28.28
N GLU A 196 -13.78 -25.67 27.26
CA GLU A 196 -13.57 -25.20 25.87
C GLU A 196 -13.51 -23.68 25.82
N LYS A 197 -14.54 -22.99 26.32
CA LYS A 197 -14.61 -21.53 26.31
C LYS A 197 -13.46 -20.89 27.08
N LEU A 198 -13.18 -21.35 28.29
CA LEU A 198 -12.08 -20.80 29.09
C LEU A 198 -10.73 -21.00 28.40
N CYS A 199 -10.51 -22.16 27.78
CA CYS A 199 -9.29 -22.44 27.04
C CYS A 199 -9.14 -21.51 25.82
N VAL A 200 -10.15 -21.47 24.95
CA VAL A 200 -10.14 -20.71 23.69
C VAL A 200 -9.97 -19.22 23.97
N THR A 201 -10.79 -18.63 24.84
CA THR A 201 -10.67 -17.21 25.20
C THR A 201 -9.30 -16.90 25.79
N GLY A 202 -8.76 -17.81 26.62
CA GLY A 202 -7.41 -17.66 27.16
C GLY A 202 -6.30 -17.79 26.10
N ARG A 203 -6.53 -18.48 24.97
CA ARG A 203 -5.57 -18.54 23.86
C ARG A 203 -5.67 -17.29 22.99
N ILE A 204 -6.88 -16.83 22.68
CA ILE A 204 -7.13 -15.60 21.92
C ILE A 204 -6.40 -14.42 22.57
N LYS A 205 -6.60 -14.22 23.89
CA LYS A 205 -5.93 -13.16 24.63
C LYS A 205 -4.40 -13.22 24.52
N GLN A 206 -3.81 -14.42 24.48
CA GLN A 206 -2.36 -14.55 24.35
C GLN A 206 -1.87 -14.30 22.94
N VAL A 207 -2.64 -14.66 21.93
CA VAL A 207 -2.32 -14.32 20.55
C VAL A 207 -2.37 -12.80 20.36
N GLU A 208 -3.39 -12.14 20.89
CA GLU A 208 -3.49 -10.68 20.90
C GLU A 208 -2.32 -10.03 21.65
N GLU A 209 -1.99 -10.51 22.85
CA GLU A 209 -0.86 -10.01 23.64
C GLU A 209 0.47 -10.22 22.90
N LEU A 210 0.64 -11.36 22.22
CA LEU A 210 1.80 -11.61 21.37
C LEU A 210 1.88 -10.61 20.21
N CYS A 211 0.78 -10.39 19.49
CA CYS A 211 0.73 -9.47 18.35
C CYS A 211 1.05 -8.04 18.80
N GLN A 212 0.39 -7.54 19.84
CA GLN A 212 0.63 -6.21 20.38
C GLN A 212 2.08 -6.02 20.79
N LEU A 213 2.70 -7.06 21.36
CA LEU A 213 4.07 -6.97 21.80
C LEU A 213 5.05 -7.01 20.63
N ILE A 214 4.78 -7.81 19.59
CA ILE A 214 5.54 -7.78 18.34
C ILE A 214 5.41 -6.41 17.67
N ASP A 215 4.20 -5.87 17.53
CA ASP A 215 3.96 -4.56 16.92
C ASP A 215 4.63 -3.44 17.74
N SER A 216 4.70 -3.57 19.07
CA SER A 216 5.43 -2.60 19.91
C SER A 216 6.95 -2.60 19.70
N LEU A 217 7.52 -3.68 19.16
CA LEU A 217 8.97 -3.78 18.87
C LEU A 217 9.34 -3.06 17.56
N PHE A 218 8.39 -2.80 16.68
CA PHE A 218 8.63 -2.24 15.35
C PHE A 218 7.67 -1.08 15.08
N GLU A 219 8.20 0.13 14.90
CA GLU A 219 7.37 1.26 14.47
C GLU A 219 6.77 0.98 13.09
N GLY A 220 5.46 1.22 12.96
CA GLY A 220 4.75 1.15 11.68
C GLY A 220 5.02 2.36 10.77
N GLY A 221 4.34 2.43 9.63
CA GLY A 221 4.32 3.62 8.77
C GLY A 221 5.56 3.79 7.87
N ALA A 222 6.35 2.74 7.65
CA ALA A 222 7.50 2.82 6.74
C ALA A 222 7.11 3.31 5.33
N GLY A 223 6.02 2.78 4.77
CA GLY A 223 5.52 3.18 3.45
C GLY A 223 5.04 4.63 3.38
N GLU A 224 4.36 5.10 4.43
CA GLU A 224 3.86 6.49 4.53
C GLU A 224 5.01 7.49 4.63
N GLU A 225 6.07 7.17 5.38
CA GLU A 225 7.28 8.00 5.43
C GLU A 225 8.02 7.99 4.09
N TYR A 226 8.11 6.86 3.40
CA TYR A 226 8.70 6.82 2.05
C TYR A 226 7.93 7.71 1.08
N LEU A 227 6.60 7.66 1.11
CA LEU A 227 5.76 8.56 0.32
C LEU A 227 6.00 10.01 0.72
N ALA A 228 6.05 10.33 2.01
CA ALA A 228 6.35 11.67 2.49
C ALA A 228 7.75 12.15 2.08
N ARG A 229 8.77 11.29 2.13
CA ARG A 229 10.14 11.59 1.68
C ARG A 229 10.19 11.77 0.17
N LEU A 230 9.48 10.96 -0.59
CA LEU A 230 9.39 11.08 -2.04
C LEU A 230 8.73 12.41 -2.43
N VAL A 231 7.63 12.77 -1.77
CA VAL A 231 6.95 14.07 -1.94
C VAL A 231 7.88 15.20 -1.57
N LYS A 232 8.55 15.13 -0.41
CA LYS A 232 9.50 16.16 0.05
C LYS A 232 10.71 16.30 -0.88
N ALA A 233 11.23 15.19 -1.39
CA ALA A 233 12.29 15.20 -2.41
C ALA A 233 11.78 15.83 -3.72
N GLY A 234 10.53 15.56 -4.12
CA GLY A 234 9.86 16.20 -5.24
C GLY A 234 9.70 17.72 -5.05
N GLU A 235 9.23 18.16 -3.88
CA GLU A 235 9.10 19.58 -3.51
C GLU A 235 10.47 20.28 -3.50
N SER A 236 11.49 19.65 -2.90
CA SER A 236 12.86 20.16 -2.87
C SER A 236 13.48 20.23 -4.26
N SER A 237 13.24 19.23 -5.11
CA SER A 237 13.71 19.20 -6.50
C SER A 237 13.03 20.28 -7.33
N ALA A 238 11.72 20.49 -7.15
CA ALA A 238 10.99 21.58 -7.81
C ALA A 238 11.54 22.95 -7.39
N THR A 239 11.84 23.12 -6.10
CA THR A 239 12.45 24.33 -5.54
C THR A 239 13.87 24.55 -6.09
N GLN A 240 14.71 23.52 -6.09
CA GLN A 240 16.06 23.59 -6.68
C GLN A 240 16.01 23.89 -8.18
N THR A 241 15.05 23.33 -8.91
CA THR A 241 14.87 23.59 -10.34
C THR A 241 14.44 25.05 -10.58
N ALA A 242 13.56 25.59 -9.74
CA ALA A 242 13.18 27.00 -9.80
C ALA A 242 14.37 27.92 -9.49
N GLN A 243 15.16 27.60 -8.46
CA GLN A 243 16.38 28.34 -8.11
C GLN A 243 17.44 28.27 -9.21
N LEU A 244 17.67 27.08 -9.80
CA LEU A 244 18.56 26.90 -10.94
C LEU A 244 18.08 27.72 -12.13
N LYS A 245 16.78 27.71 -12.43
CA LYS A 245 16.20 28.53 -13.50
C LYS A 245 16.47 30.02 -13.24
N ASP A 246 16.22 30.51 -12.04
CA ASP A 246 16.39 31.93 -11.71
C ASP A 246 17.87 32.35 -11.72
N ALA A 247 18.75 31.52 -11.17
CA ALA A 247 20.20 31.73 -11.21
C ALA A 247 20.72 31.72 -12.66
N LEU A 248 20.28 30.77 -13.47
CA LEU A 248 20.70 30.65 -14.87
C LEU A 248 20.15 31.81 -15.72
N VAL A 249 18.93 32.29 -15.46
CA VAL A 249 18.39 33.50 -16.11
C VAL A 249 19.15 34.76 -15.68
N SER A 250 19.50 34.87 -14.39
CA SER A 250 20.29 35.98 -13.86
C SER A 250 21.70 36.01 -14.45
N ASP A 251 22.42 34.89 -14.39
CA ASP A 251 23.78 34.75 -14.92
C ASP A 251 23.80 35.00 -16.43
N LEU A 252 22.80 34.51 -17.18
CA LEU A 252 22.72 34.72 -18.62
C LEU A 252 22.41 36.19 -18.96
N LYS A 253 21.59 36.88 -18.15
CA LYS A 253 21.35 38.32 -18.26
C LYS A 253 22.61 39.12 -17.94
N GLU A 254 23.36 38.73 -16.91
CA GLU A 254 24.61 39.39 -16.52
C GLU A 254 25.68 39.19 -17.59
N MET A 255 25.87 37.96 -18.10
CA MET A 255 26.78 37.68 -19.21
C MET A 255 26.41 38.47 -20.47
N LEU A 256 25.13 38.53 -20.84
CA LEU A 256 24.67 39.31 -21.99
C LEU A 256 24.89 40.81 -21.78
N THR A 257 24.65 41.32 -20.57
CA THR A 257 24.85 42.73 -20.25
C THR A 257 26.33 43.09 -20.27
N GLU A 258 27.19 42.26 -19.69
CA GLU A 258 28.64 42.46 -19.68
C GLU A 258 29.24 42.32 -21.08
N MET A 259 28.74 41.39 -21.89
CA MET A 259 29.15 41.25 -23.30
C MET A 259 28.75 42.48 -24.11
N ILE A 260 27.52 43.00 -23.94
CA ILE A 260 27.07 44.24 -24.59
C ILE A 260 27.90 45.43 -24.11
N ARG A 261 28.24 45.50 -22.81
CA ARG A 261 29.07 46.57 -22.23
C ARG A 261 30.48 46.54 -22.80
N GLN A 262 31.13 45.38 -22.81
CA GLN A 262 32.47 45.20 -23.39
C GLN A 262 32.48 45.47 -24.90
N GLN A 263 31.44 45.05 -25.63
CA GLN A 263 31.32 45.35 -27.05
C GLN A 263 31.14 46.86 -27.29
N THR A 264 30.36 47.55 -26.47
CA THR A 264 30.18 49.01 -26.54
C THR A 264 31.47 49.76 -26.19
N GLU A 265 32.18 49.37 -25.12
CA GLU A 265 33.49 49.94 -24.76
C GLU A 265 34.57 49.68 -25.83
N SER A 266 34.54 48.51 -26.48
CA SER A 266 35.42 48.21 -27.61
C SER A 266 35.10 49.05 -28.85
N ILE A 267 33.82 49.35 -29.09
CA ILE A 267 33.37 50.22 -30.18
C ILE A 267 33.74 51.68 -29.88
N ASP A 268 33.53 52.16 -28.65
CA ASP A 268 33.88 53.52 -28.23
C ASP A 268 35.40 53.76 -28.25
N SER A 269 36.20 52.79 -27.81
CA SER A 269 37.67 52.87 -27.87
C SER A 269 38.20 52.81 -29.31
N SER A 270 37.55 52.03 -30.19
CA SER A 270 37.83 52.03 -31.64
C SER A 270 37.45 53.36 -32.30
N PHE A 271 36.33 53.96 -31.87
CA PHE A 271 35.86 55.24 -32.37
C PHE A 271 36.77 56.40 -31.91
N ALA A 272 37.19 56.40 -30.64
CA ALA A 272 38.14 57.38 -30.10
C ALA A 272 39.52 57.31 -30.79
N ALA A 273 40.03 56.11 -31.08
CA ALA A 273 41.29 55.94 -31.81
C ALA A 273 41.19 56.42 -33.28
N SER A 274 40.03 56.25 -33.92
CA SER A 274 39.79 56.73 -35.29
C SER A 274 39.53 58.25 -35.38
N SER A 275 38.96 58.85 -34.32
CA SER A 275 38.69 60.28 -34.22
C SER A 275 39.95 61.13 -34.07
N GLN A 276 41.02 60.60 -33.46
CA GLN A 276 42.22 61.39 -33.18
C GLN A 276 43.16 61.54 -34.39
N VAL A 277 43.10 60.61 -35.35
CA VAL A 277 43.91 60.64 -36.59
C VAL A 277 43.27 61.52 -37.68
N GLN A 278 41.97 61.86 -37.60
CA GLN A 278 41.27 62.60 -38.65
C GLN A 278 41.05 64.10 -38.34
N VAL A 279 41.23 64.53 -37.08
CA VAL A 279 40.97 65.92 -36.64
C VAL A 279 42.20 66.84 -36.78
N GLU A 280 43.44 66.36 -36.59
CA GLU A 280 44.63 67.23 -36.70
C GLU A 280 45.02 67.61 -38.15
N THR A 281 44.67 66.80 -39.16
CA THR A 281 45.04 67.09 -40.56
C THR A 281 44.07 68.04 -41.27
N THR A 282 42.85 68.20 -40.75
CA THR A 282 41.76 68.95 -41.40
C THR A 282 41.69 70.43 -40.96
N GLU A 283 42.01 70.75 -39.70
CA GLU A 283 41.96 72.15 -39.22
C GLU A 283 43.13 73.02 -39.72
N GLN A 284 44.36 72.51 -39.79
CA GLN A 284 45.51 73.31 -40.29
C GLN A 284 45.50 73.53 -41.81
N SER A 285 44.86 72.64 -42.56
CA SER A 285 44.74 72.75 -44.02
C SER A 285 43.65 73.75 -44.43
N GLY A 286 42.52 73.78 -43.71
CA GLY A 286 41.41 74.71 -43.97
C GLY A 286 41.78 76.18 -43.76
N ASP A 287 42.51 76.48 -42.68
CA ASP A 287 42.84 77.86 -42.31
C ASP A 287 43.92 78.48 -43.23
N ARG A 288 44.86 77.66 -43.73
CA ARG A 288 45.88 78.11 -44.70
C ARG A 288 45.32 78.32 -46.11
N ILE A 289 44.39 77.48 -46.55
CA ILE A 289 43.77 77.59 -47.87
C ILE A 289 42.77 78.76 -47.91
N ALA A 290 41.96 78.94 -46.87
CA ALA A 290 40.99 80.04 -46.81
C ALA A 290 41.68 81.42 -46.80
N ARG A 291 42.81 81.55 -46.11
CA ARG A 291 43.57 82.80 -46.02
C ARG A 291 44.29 83.13 -47.32
N ALA A 292 44.88 82.13 -47.99
CA ALA A 292 45.53 82.30 -49.29
C ALA A 292 44.56 82.68 -50.41
N ILE A 293 43.36 82.07 -50.44
CA ILE A 293 42.33 82.39 -51.44
C ILE A 293 41.73 83.80 -51.21
N SER A 294 41.55 84.20 -49.96
CA SER A 294 41.01 85.52 -49.62
C SER A 294 42.00 86.66 -49.94
N GLU A 295 43.30 86.45 -49.78
CA GLU A 295 44.31 87.47 -50.10
C GLU A 295 44.65 87.50 -51.60
N SER A 296 44.65 86.37 -52.31
CA SER A 296 45.04 86.32 -53.74
C SER A 296 43.97 86.79 -54.71
N LEU A 297 42.68 86.75 -54.34
CA LEU A 297 41.56 87.12 -55.24
C LEU A 297 40.97 88.51 -54.96
N SER A 298 41.27 89.13 -53.82
CA SER A 298 40.72 90.43 -53.42
C SER A 298 41.19 91.58 -54.32
N GLU A 299 42.48 91.67 -54.60
CA GLU A 299 43.07 92.76 -55.39
C GLU A 299 42.71 92.70 -56.90
N PRO A 300 42.72 91.52 -57.56
CA PRO A 300 42.30 91.41 -58.96
C PRO A 300 40.80 91.73 -59.16
N LEU A 301 39.92 91.30 -58.23
CA LEU A 301 38.48 91.59 -58.31
C LEU A 301 38.18 93.09 -58.13
N GLN A 302 38.92 93.80 -57.27
CA GLN A 302 38.82 95.26 -57.16
C GLN A 302 39.30 95.99 -58.41
N LYS A 303 40.37 95.52 -59.06
CA LYS A 303 40.87 96.10 -60.33
C LYS A 303 39.91 95.86 -61.49
N ILE A 304 39.24 94.70 -61.54
CA ILE A 304 38.18 94.41 -62.53
C ILE A 304 36.97 95.32 -62.31
N ALA A 305 36.54 95.54 -61.07
CA ALA A 305 35.43 96.45 -60.74
C ALA A 305 35.75 97.92 -61.11
N ALA A 306 37.01 98.35 -60.96
CA ALA A 306 37.46 99.69 -61.37
C ALA A 306 37.54 99.86 -62.89
N ALA A 307 37.98 98.83 -63.64
CA ALA A 307 38.05 98.84 -65.10
C ALA A 307 36.66 98.81 -65.78
N VAL A 308 35.68 98.13 -65.17
CA VAL A 308 34.29 98.08 -65.65
C VAL A 308 33.55 99.42 -65.41
N ASN A 309 33.91 100.17 -64.37
CA ASN A 309 33.32 101.50 -64.10
C ASN A 309 33.84 102.64 -64.98
N THR A 310 34.91 102.44 -65.76
CA THR A 310 35.55 103.49 -66.58
C THR A 310 35.35 103.31 -68.09
N THR A 311 34.60 102.30 -68.53
CA THR A 311 34.45 101.98 -69.96
C THR A 311 32.99 102.14 -70.42
N THR A 312 32.55 103.39 -70.63
CA THR A 312 31.25 103.65 -71.29
C THR A 312 31.40 104.00 -72.78
N ASP A 313 32.60 104.29 -73.31
CA ASP A 313 32.71 104.56 -74.74
C ASP A 313 34.08 104.18 -75.34
N THR A 314 33.99 103.33 -76.37
CA THR A 314 34.95 103.02 -77.44
C THR A 314 36.07 101.97 -77.23
N ASN A 315 35.95 100.96 -78.11
CA ASN A 315 36.89 99.94 -78.58
C ASN A 315 37.12 98.71 -77.70
N GLY A 316 36.55 97.58 -78.14
CA GLY A 316 36.72 96.22 -77.60
C GLY A 316 38.17 95.70 -77.54
N GLU A 317 39.15 96.51 -77.93
CA GLU A 317 40.55 96.33 -77.58
C GLU A 317 40.81 96.51 -76.07
N ALA A 318 40.10 97.40 -75.38
CA ALA A 318 40.33 97.63 -73.94
C ALA A 318 39.93 96.40 -73.10
N VAL A 319 38.78 95.79 -73.41
CA VAL A 319 38.33 94.55 -72.74
C VAL A 319 39.22 93.37 -73.11
N THR A 320 39.68 93.27 -74.36
CA THR A 320 40.64 92.24 -74.78
C THR A 320 41.99 92.43 -74.07
N ARG A 321 42.42 93.67 -73.86
CA ARG A 321 43.66 94.01 -73.13
C ARG A 321 43.55 93.71 -71.64
N VAL A 322 42.44 94.05 -71.00
CA VAL A 322 42.17 93.71 -69.59
C VAL A 322 42.04 92.20 -69.40
N LEU A 323 41.40 91.47 -70.33
CA LEU A 323 41.34 90.01 -70.28
C LEU A 323 42.73 89.37 -70.49
N ASN A 324 43.56 89.93 -71.38
CA ASN A 324 44.94 89.48 -71.55
C ASN A 324 45.78 89.80 -70.30
N GLU A 325 45.56 90.96 -69.68
CA GLU A 325 46.24 91.37 -68.46
C GLU A 325 45.82 90.49 -67.28
N VAL A 326 44.55 90.13 -67.14
CA VAL A 326 44.06 89.17 -66.14
C VAL A 326 44.59 87.75 -66.40
N LEU A 327 44.67 87.30 -67.66
CA LEU A 327 45.28 86.01 -68.01
C LEU A 327 46.79 85.97 -67.73
N VAL A 328 47.50 87.08 -67.98
CA VAL A 328 48.91 87.23 -67.65
C VAL A 328 49.11 87.31 -66.14
N THR A 329 48.30 88.09 -65.42
CA THR A 329 48.34 88.16 -63.95
C THR A 329 47.99 86.81 -63.33
N PHE A 330 46.99 86.08 -63.84
CA PHE A 330 46.64 84.74 -63.35
C PHE A 330 47.70 83.69 -63.69
N SER A 331 48.30 83.74 -64.90
CA SER A 331 49.43 82.89 -65.27
C SER A 331 50.68 83.19 -64.46
N GLN A 332 50.90 84.45 -64.08
CA GLN A 332 51.99 84.88 -63.22
C GLN A 332 51.73 84.47 -61.77
N GLN A 333 50.50 84.61 -61.25
CA GLN A 333 50.12 84.14 -59.93
C GLN A 333 50.19 82.61 -59.82
N MET A 334 49.83 81.88 -60.88
CA MET A 334 49.97 80.42 -60.96
C MET A 334 51.45 80.01 -61.01
N LYS A 335 52.28 80.76 -61.75
CA LYS A 335 53.74 80.57 -61.78
C LYS A 335 54.40 80.93 -60.45
N ASP A 336 53.85 81.89 -59.70
CA ASP A 336 54.34 82.27 -58.36
C ASP A 336 53.83 81.30 -57.27
N MET A 337 52.63 80.71 -57.41
CA MET A 337 52.15 79.63 -56.53
C MET A 337 52.98 78.35 -56.69
N PHE A 338 53.35 77.97 -57.92
CA PHE A 338 54.23 76.82 -58.16
C PHE A 338 55.72 77.16 -58.02
N GLY A 339 56.11 78.41 -58.27
CA GLY A 339 57.48 78.91 -58.14
C GLY A 339 57.89 79.13 -56.68
N GLY A 340 56.97 79.61 -55.83
CA GLY A 340 57.17 79.73 -54.39
C GLY A 340 57.31 78.37 -53.71
N GLN A 341 56.57 77.36 -54.17
CA GLN A 341 56.68 75.99 -53.63
C GLN A 341 58.00 75.30 -54.03
N MET A 342 58.58 75.63 -55.20
CA MET A 342 59.95 75.23 -55.55
C MET A 342 61.01 76.05 -54.82
N GLY A 343 60.73 77.31 -54.49
CA GLY A 343 61.52 78.14 -53.57
C GLY A 343 61.56 77.56 -52.15
N ASP A 344 60.45 77.05 -51.63
CA ASP A 344 60.36 76.42 -50.31
C ASP A 344 61.04 75.05 -50.27
N ILE A 345 61.01 74.28 -51.37
CA ILE A 345 61.81 73.05 -51.51
C ILE A 345 63.30 73.40 -51.62
N SER A 346 63.66 74.46 -52.35
CA SER A 346 65.03 74.99 -52.40
C SER A 346 65.47 75.52 -51.04
N GLN A 347 64.58 76.12 -50.26
CA GLN A 347 64.85 76.66 -48.93
C GLN A 347 64.90 75.56 -47.87
N LEU A 348 64.11 74.49 -47.99
CA LEU A 348 64.27 73.27 -47.19
C LEU A 348 65.58 72.57 -47.54
N LEU A 349 65.96 72.48 -48.82
CA LEU A 349 67.26 71.97 -49.24
C LEU A 349 68.40 72.89 -48.79
N GLN A 350 68.20 74.21 -48.78
CA GLN A 350 69.20 75.18 -48.32
C GLN A 350 69.29 75.22 -46.80
N GLN A 351 68.20 75.09 -46.05
CA GLN A 351 68.19 74.91 -44.58
C GLN A 351 68.78 73.56 -44.20
N THR A 352 68.51 72.50 -44.97
CA THR A 352 69.19 71.21 -44.82
C THR A 352 70.67 71.34 -45.14
N THR A 353 71.04 72.17 -46.13
CA THR A 353 72.43 72.50 -46.47
C THR A 353 73.10 73.36 -45.39
N THR A 354 72.39 74.29 -44.75
CA THR A 354 72.89 75.12 -43.64
C THR A 354 72.99 74.30 -42.35
N ALA A 355 72.06 73.37 -42.11
CA ALA A 355 72.15 72.38 -41.03
C ALA A 355 73.28 71.38 -41.29
N MET A 356 73.48 70.97 -42.54
CA MET A 356 74.66 70.22 -42.97
C MET A 356 75.93 71.06 -42.85
N GLN A 357 75.93 72.36 -43.15
CA GLN A 357 77.07 73.26 -42.99
C GLN A 357 77.36 73.56 -41.53
N SER A 358 76.36 73.57 -40.66
CA SER A 358 76.54 73.62 -39.20
C SER A 358 77.12 72.31 -38.67
N THR A 359 76.70 71.18 -39.25
CA THR A 359 77.29 69.86 -38.97
C THR A 359 78.72 69.77 -39.50
N VAL A 360 78.99 70.33 -40.69
CA VAL A 360 80.33 70.45 -41.30
C VAL A 360 81.19 71.44 -40.51
N SER A 361 80.65 72.55 -40.00
CA SER A 361 81.35 73.49 -39.13
C SER A 361 81.66 72.87 -37.77
N ARG A 362 80.77 72.02 -37.23
CA ARG A 362 81.05 71.18 -36.06
C ARG A 362 82.08 70.10 -36.38
N PHE A 363 82.10 69.55 -37.59
CA PHE A 363 83.18 68.67 -38.07
C PHE A 363 84.49 69.43 -38.32
N ASP A 364 84.47 70.70 -38.70
CA ASP A 364 85.63 71.59 -38.86
C ASP A 364 86.17 72.03 -37.52
N GLN A 365 85.31 72.24 -36.53
CA GLN A 365 85.69 72.51 -35.14
C GLN A 365 86.21 71.22 -34.48
N LEU A 366 85.64 70.06 -34.81
CA LEU A 366 86.18 68.75 -34.46
C LEU A 366 87.53 68.52 -35.16
N ALA A 367 87.69 68.93 -36.42
CA ALA A 367 88.93 68.78 -37.20
C ALA A 367 90.02 69.78 -36.78
N ASN A 368 89.68 71.01 -36.39
CA ASN A 368 90.62 71.98 -35.81
C ASN A 368 91.02 71.59 -34.38
N ASN A 369 90.09 71.10 -33.56
CA ASN A 369 90.42 70.52 -32.26
C ASN A 369 91.24 69.22 -32.41
N LEU A 370 91.01 68.41 -33.45
CA LEU A 370 91.88 67.29 -33.84
C LEU A 370 93.22 67.75 -34.43
N GLY A 371 93.28 68.93 -35.06
CA GLY A 371 94.48 69.54 -35.63
C GLY A 371 95.40 70.13 -34.57
N ASP A 372 94.84 70.81 -33.57
CA ASP A 372 95.58 71.35 -32.42
C ASP A 372 95.95 70.25 -31.41
N ALA A 373 95.09 69.23 -31.23
CA ALA A 373 95.47 67.99 -30.55
C ALA A 373 96.52 67.20 -31.36
N GLY A 374 96.44 67.22 -32.69
CA GLY A 374 97.39 66.58 -33.60
C GLY A 374 98.76 67.27 -33.65
N LYS A 375 98.81 68.59 -33.50
CA LYS A 375 100.06 69.37 -33.47
C LYS A 375 100.78 69.27 -32.11
N ASN A 376 100.04 69.36 -31.01
CA ASN A 376 100.59 69.10 -29.66
C ASN A 376 100.97 67.61 -29.46
N ALA A 377 100.21 66.69 -30.05
CA ALA A 377 100.59 65.28 -30.07
C ALA A 377 101.78 65.01 -30.99
N ALA A 378 101.94 65.71 -32.13
CA ALA A 378 103.08 65.54 -33.03
C ALA A 378 104.41 66.00 -32.41
N ASP A 379 104.45 67.11 -31.66
CA ASP A 379 105.67 67.58 -31.00
C ASP A 379 106.09 66.65 -29.84
N VAL A 380 105.14 66.17 -29.03
CA VAL A 380 105.39 65.18 -27.96
C VAL A 380 105.71 63.79 -28.54
N MET A 381 105.11 63.44 -29.67
CA MET A 381 105.38 62.20 -30.40
C MET A 381 106.76 62.25 -31.04
N SER A 382 107.21 63.36 -31.62
CA SER A 382 108.52 63.46 -32.29
C SER A 382 109.70 63.24 -31.33
N GLU A 383 109.60 63.78 -30.10
CA GLU A 383 110.60 63.59 -29.05
C GLU A 383 110.58 62.15 -28.47
N ARG A 384 109.40 61.53 -28.37
CA ARG A 384 109.27 60.10 -28.00
C ARG A 384 109.61 59.13 -29.14
N LEU A 385 109.38 59.48 -30.40
CA LEU A 385 109.66 58.64 -31.58
C LEU A 385 111.15 58.51 -31.81
N SER A 386 111.91 59.60 -31.62
CA SER A 386 113.37 59.59 -31.70
C SER A 386 113.99 58.60 -30.71
N THR A 387 113.54 58.65 -29.45
CA THR A 387 113.99 57.76 -28.39
C THR A 387 113.48 56.31 -28.55
N ALA A 388 112.31 56.12 -29.17
CA ALA A 388 111.73 54.82 -29.46
C ALA A 388 112.33 54.14 -30.71
N LEU A 389 112.77 54.90 -31.72
CA LEU A 389 113.37 54.37 -32.96
C LEU A 389 114.73 53.72 -32.71
N GLU A 390 115.59 54.31 -31.86
CA GLU A 390 116.87 53.71 -31.46
C GLU A 390 116.67 52.40 -30.65
N SER A 391 115.60 52.30 -29.85
CA SER A 391 115.25 51.08 -29.12
C SER A 391 114.56 50.03 -30.02
N MET A 392 113.82 50.48 -31.03
CA MET A 392 113.05 49.65 -31.96
C MET A 392 113.94 48.97 -33.00
N GLU A 393 115.00 49.60 -33.50
CA GLU A 393 115.94 48.97 -34.45
C GLU A 393 116.59 47.69 -33.87
N SER A 394 116.98 47.74 -32.59
CA SER A 394 117.52 46.59 -31.86
C SER A 394 116.47 45.49 -31.61
N ARG A 395 115.21 45.87 -31.34
CA ARG A 395 114.11 44.93 -31.08
C ARG A 395 113.54 44.30 -32.36
N GLN A 396 113.57 45.02 -33.48
CA GLN A 396 112.94 44.62 -34.74
C GLN A 396 113.74 43.54 -35.51
N LEU A 397 115.06 43.50 -35.35
CA LEU A 397 115.88 42.38 -35.83
C LEU A 397 115.55 41.06 -35.11
N THR A 398 115.23 41.11 -33.82
CA THR A 398 114.83 39.92 -33.04
C THR A 398 113.39 39.50 -33.34
N LEU A 399 112.46 40.46 -33.45
CA LEU A 399 111.05 40.20 -33.76
C LEU A 399 110.81 39.62 -35.16
N ASN A 400 111.59 40.00 -36.17
CA ASN A 400 111.42 39.46 -37.52
C ASN A 400 111.67 37.95 -37.59
N ASN A 401 112.68 37.45 -36.87
CA ASN A 401 112.96 36.01 -36.82
C ASN A 401 111.86 35.24 -36.09
N THR A 402 111.27 35.79 -35.03
CA THR A 402 110.19 35.11 -34.27
C THR A 402 108.83 35.18 -34.98
N MET A 403 108.56 36.23 -35.76
CA MET A 403 107.32 36.38 -36.54
C MET A 403 107.21 35.40 -37.70
N ILE A 404 108.32 35.04 -38.35
CA ILE A 404 108.31 34.04 -39.43
C ILE A 404 107.92 32.65 -38.88
N GLU A 405 108.42 32.29 -37.69
CA GLU A 405 108.13 31.01 -37.04
C GLU A 405 106.67 30.95 -36.52
N PHE A 406 106.18 32.04 -35.93
CA PHE A 406 104.80 32.14 -35.42
C PHE A 406 103.75 32.09 -36.54
N VAL A 407 103.98 32.78 -37.67
CA VAL A 407 103.06 32.76 -38.81
C VAL A 407 102.99 31.36 -39.45
N SER A 408 104.09 30.59 -39.44
CA SER A 408 104.07 29.20 -39.89
C SER A 408 103.17 28.33 -39.01
N GLN A 409 103.29 28.45 -37.69
CA GLN A 409 102.47 27.67 -36.75
C GLN A 409 100.98 28.06 -36.82
N LEU A 410 100.66 29.35 -36.97
CA LEU A 410 99.28 29.80 -37.15
C LEU A 410 98.65 29.25 -38.44
N ARG A 411 99.44 29.17 -39.52
CA ARG A 411 98.96 28.64 -40.80
C ARG A 411 98.60 27.15 -40.71
N ASP A 412 99.40 26.36 -40.00
CA ASP A 412 99.13 24.94 -39.79
C ASP A 412 97.93 24.72 -38.86
N MET A 413 97.80 25.52 -37.80
CA MET A 413 96.67 25.44 -36.87
C MET A 413 95.33 25.82 -37.53
N VAL A 414 95.32 26.85 -38.38
CA VAL A 414 94.12 27.23 -39.16
C VAL A 414 93.76 26.15 -40.16
N LYS A 415 94.74 25.50 -40.81
CA LYS A 415 94.48 24.42 -41.77
C LYS A 415 93.84 23.20 -41.10
N MET A 416 94.31 22.85 -39.91
CA MET A 416 93.78 21.75 -39.12
C MET A 416 92.38 22.09 -38.58
N SER A 417 92.18 23.29 -38.04
CA SER A 417 90.86 23.76 -37.54
C SER A 417 89.81 23.85 -38.65
N GLN A 418 90.18 24.30 -39.85
CA GLN A 418 89.25 24.39 -40.97
C GLN A 418 88.79 23.01 -41.47
N SER A 419 89.68 22.00 -41.44
CA SER A 419 89.35 20.61 -41.79
C SER A 419 88.43 19.98 -40.76
N GLU A 420 88.77 20.12 -39.47
CA GLU A 420 88.03 19.52 -38.35
C GLU A 420 86.62 20.12 -38.23
N THR A 421 86.49 21.43 -38.47
CA THR A 421 85.18 22.11 -38.50
C THR A 421 84.32 21.60 -39.66
N ASN A 422 84.90 21.37 -40.84
CA ASN A 422 84.13 20.92 -42.00
C ASN A 422 83.62 19.48 -41.82
N ASP A 423 84.45 18.59 -41.27
CA ASP A 423 84.05 17.22 -40.95
C ASP A 423 82.93 17.16 -39.91
N GLN A 424 83.01 17.98 -38.84
CA GLN A 424 81.94 18.05 -37.84
C GLN A 424 80.65 18.64 -38.38
N LEU A 425 80.71 19.65 -39.26
CA LEU A 425 79.54 20.28 -39.86
C LEU A 425 78.83 19.31 -40.82
N GLN A 426 79.60 18.50 -41.55
CA GLN A 426 79.08 17.49 -42.45
C GLN A 426 78.44 16.32 -41.68
N GLN A 427 79.05 15.87 -40.59
CA GLN A 427 78.50 14.84 -39.71
C GLN A 427 77.21 15.30 -39.01
N ALA A 428 77.13 16.56 -38.58
CA ALA A 428 75.93 17.14 -37.98
C ALA A 428 74.76 17.23 -38.98
N LEU A 429 75.05 17.59 -40.24
CA LEU A 429 74.05 17.64 -41.30
C LEU A 429 73.53 16.25 -41.69
N GLU A 430 74.39 15.24 -41.69
CA GLU A 430 74.02 13.85 -42.00
C GLU A 430 73.08 13.26 -40.93
N VAL A 431 73.42 13.45 -39.64
CA VAL A 431 72.56 13.03 -38.52
C VAL A 431 71.22 13.78 -38.50
N MET A 432 71.22 15.07 -38.85
CA MET A 432 69.98 15.85 -38.91
C MET A 432 69.07 15.39 -40.05
N SER A 433 69.63 15.08 -41.23
CA SER A 433 68.88 14.54 -42.36
C SER A 433 68.23 13.19 -42.04
N GLU A 434 68.96 12.30 -41.37
CA GLU A 434 68.47 11.00 -40.93
C GLU A 434 67.32 11.15 -39.91
N LYS A 435 67.47 12.04 -38.93
CA LYS A 435 66.43 12.29 -37.91
C LYS A 435 65.15 12.89 -38.50
N ILE A 436 65.25 13.77 -39.50
CA ILE A 436 64.10 14.35 -40.19
C ILE A 436 63.37 13.29 -41.03
N SER A 437 64.10 12.39 -41.69
CA SER A 437 63.51 11.29 -42.47
C SER A 437 62.74 10.31 -41.59
N VAL A 438 63.30 9.93 -40.43
CA VAL A 438 62.62 9.07 -39.45
C VAL A 438 61.36 9.73 -38.89
N MET A 439 61.41 11.03 -38.58
CA MET A 439 60.26 11.75 -38.03
C MET A 439 59.12 11.90 -39.06
N ALA A 440 59.45 12.13 -40.33
CA ALA A 440 58.46 12.16 -41.42
C ALA A 440 57.77 10.79 -41.62
N GLY A 441 58.54 9.70 -41.59
CA GLY A 441 57.98 8.34 -41.69
C GLY A 441 57.07 7.98 -40.51
N GLN A 442 57.42 8.41 -39.29
CA GLN A 442 56.57 8.20 -38.11
C GLN A 442 55.25 8.98 -38.19
N LEU A 443 55.27 10.23 -38.66
CA LEU A 443 54.06 11.03 -38.85
C LEU A 443 53.14 10.44 -39.91
N GLU A 444 53.67 9.96 -41.02
CA GLU A 444 52.89 9.28 -42.07
C GLU A 444 52.24 7.99 -41.55
N GLN A 445 53.00 7.18 -40.80
CA GLN A 445 52.48 5.95 -40.20
C GLN A 445 51.39 6.23 -39.15
N GLN A 446 51.55 7.28 -38.35
CA GLN A 446 50.58 7.65 -37.33
C GLN A 446 49.29 8.23 -37.94
N ALA A 447 49.39 9.03 -38.99
CA ALA A 447 48.24 9.54 -39.73
C ALA A 447 47.42 8.41 -40.36
N ASN A 448 48.07 7.43 -40.98
CA ASN A 448 47.41 6.26 -41.56
C ASN A 448 46.72 5.37 -40.51
N ASN A 449 47.37 5.15 -39.36
CA ASN A 449 46.77 4.38 -38.27
C ASN A 449 45.56 5.08 -37.64
N ALA A 450 45.62 6.40 -37.46
CA ALA A 450 44.50 7.18 -36.95
C ALA A 450 43.30 7.15 -37.91
N ALA A 451 43.54 7.31 -39.21
CA ALA A 451 42.49 7.26 -40.24
C ALA A 451 41.79 5.88 -40.29
N ASN A 452 42.56 4.79 -40.23
CA ASN A 452 41.99 3.43 -40.22
C ASN A 452 41.20 3.13 -38.94
N THR A 453 41.68 3.62 -37.79
CA THR A 453 40.98 3.44 -36.50
C THR A 453 39.67 4.21 -36.48
N HIS A 454 39.66 5.45 -36.99
CA HIS A 454 38.45 6.26 -37.09
C HIS A 454 37.41 5.64 -38.01
N LYS A 455 37.83 5.10 -39.16
CA LYS A 455 36.92 4.42 -40.10
C LYS A 455 36.26 3.20 -39.46
N ASN A 456 37.04 2.35 -38.78
CA ASN A 456 36.52 1.16 -38.10
C ASN A 456 35.55 1.51 -36.95
N GLN A 457 35.86 2.55 -36.17
CA GLN A 457 34.96 3.02 -35.11
C GLN A 457 33.63 3.53 -35.68
N GLN A 458 33.67 4.24 -36.80
CA GLN A 458 32.46 4.79 -37.41
C GLN A 458 31.56 3.71 -38.04
N GLU A 459 32.15 2.67 -38.65
CA GLU A 459 31.41 1.51 -39.14
C GLU A 459 30.76 0.72 -37.97
N GLN A 460 31.49 0.50 -36.86
CA GLN A 460 30.92 -0.14 -35.67
C GLN A 460 29.77 0.67 -35.05
N LEU A 461 29.90 1.99 -34.98
CA LEU A 461 28.87 2.86 -34.40
C LEU A 461 27.58 2.83 -35.24
N ALA A 462 27.71 2.82 -36.57
CA ALA A 462 26.58 2.67 -37.48
C ALA A 462 25.88 1.30 -37.33
N GLN A 463 26.66 0.23 -37.17
CA GLN A 463 26.15 -1.13 -36.93
C GLN A 463 25.37 -1.22 -35.62
N VAL A 464 25.90 -0.65 -34.53
CA VAL A 464 25.26 -0.64 -33.21
C VAL A 464 23.97 0.18 -33.25
N ALA A 465 23.96 1.35 -33.89
CA ALA A 465 22.76 2.17 -34.04
C ALA A 465 21.65 1.45 -34.83
N SER A 466 22.02 0.75 -35.92
CA SER A 466 21.07 -0.06 -36.71
C SER A 466 20.47 -1.20 -35.88
N THR A 467 21.29 -1.88 -35.09
CA THR A 467 20.86 -3.02 -34.26
C THR A 467 19.90 -2.54 -33.17
N LEU A 468 20.24 -1.46 -32.48
CA LEU A 468 19.41 -0.87 -31.43
C LEU A 468 18.03 -0.42 -31.97
N THR A 469 18.00 0.15 -33.18
CA THR A 469 16.76 0.59 -33.83
C THR A 469 15.88 -0.61 -34.21
N SER A 470 16.49 -1.71 -34.67
CA SER A 470 15.79 -2.96 -34.98
C SER A 470 15.21 -3.62 -33.72
N ASP A 471 15.97 -3.65 -32.63
CA ASP A 471 15.54 -4.23 -31.36
C ASP A 471 14.39 -3.43 -30.73
N LEU A 472 14.47 -2.09 -30.77
CA LEU A 472 13.39 -1.20 -30.35
C LEU A 472 12.12 -1.41 -31.16
N THR A 473 12.24 -1.55 -32.48
CA THR A 473 11.09 -1.83 -33.36
C THR A 473 10.43 -3.15 -32.99
N THR A 474 11.23 -4.18 -32.73
CA THR A 474 10.75 -5.52 -32.35
C THR A 474 10.06 -5.50 -30.97
N GLN A 475 10.64 -4.80 -29.99
CA GLN A 475 10.03 -4.65 -28.66
C GLN A 475 8.70 -3.88 -28.71
N VAL A 476 8.62 -2.81 -29.51
CA VAL A 476 7.36 -2.06 -29.69
C VAL A 476 6.30 -2.94 -30.36
N GLN A 477 6.66 -3.74 -31.36
CA GLN A 477 5.74 -4.68 -32.01
C GLN A 477 5.18 -5.71 -31.01
N SER A 478 6.06 -6.27 -30.17
CA SER A 478 5.68 -7.22 -29.12
C SER A 478 4.77 -6.60 -28.06
N LEU A 479 5.02 -5.35 -27.67
CA LEU A 479 4.17 -4.62 -26.73
C LEU A 479 2.77 -4.37 -27.28
N ILE A 480 2.65 -4.04 -28.58
CA ILE A 480 1.35 -3.86 -29.24
C ILE A 480 0.57 -5.19 -29.25
N GLU A 481 1.24 -6.30 -29.57
CA GLU A 481 0.62 -7.63 -29.59
C GLU A 481 0.16 -8.08 -28.19
N GLN A 482 1.01 -7.90 -27.17
CA GLN A 482 0.63 -8.18 -25.79
C GLN A 482 -0.53 -7.31 -25.31
N THR A 483 -0.53 -6.01 -25.65
CA THR A 483 -1.61 -5.10 -25.28
C THR A 483 -2.93 -5.52 -25.91
N ASN A 484 -2.93 -5.91 -27.18
CA ASN A 484 -4.13 -6.43 -27.86
C ASN A 484 -4.66 -7.71 -27.20
N ASN A 485 -3.77 -8.63 -26.79
CA ASN A 485 -4.17 -9.85 -26.09
C ASN A 485 -4.79 -9.56 -24.71
N VAL A 486 -4.23 -8.60 -23.97
CA VAL A 486 -4.79 -8.17 -22.67
C VAL A 486 -6.16 -7.53 -22.85
N VAL A 487 -6.33 -6.65 -23.85
CA VAL A 487 -7.61 -6.01 -24.15
C VAL A 487 -8.67 -7.04 -24.54
N SER A 488 -8.34 -8.02 -25.38
CA SER A 488 -9.25 -9.10 -25.75
C SER A 488 -9.65 -9.96 -24.54
N SER A 489 -8.69 -10.28 -23.67
CA SER A 489 -8.94 -11.05 -22.44
C SER A 489 -9.83 -10.28 -21.46
N MET A 490 -9.61 -8.98 -21.33
CA MET A 490 -10.44 -8.11 -20.50
C MET A 490 -11.87 -8.02 -21.04
N GLN A 491 -12.04 -7.93 -22.37
CA GLN A 491 -13.36 -7.89 -23.01
C GLN A 491 -14.12 -9.22 -22.81
N ALA A 492 -13.43 -10.35 -22.88
CA ALA A 492 -14.00 -11.67 -22.56
C ALA A 492 -14.41 -11.77 -21.09
N ALA A 493 -13.57 -11.32 -20.16
CA ALA A 493 -13.87 -11.32 -18.73
C ALA A 493 -15.09 -10.44 -18.40
N VAL A 494 -15.18 -9.25 -18.98
CA VAL A 494 -16.33 -8.35 -18.80
C VAL A 494 -17.62 -8.97 -19.34
N THR A 495 -17.55 -9.68 -20.47
CA THR A 495 -18.70 -10.41 -21.03
C THR A 495 -19.14 -11.53 -20.10
N SER A 496 -18.20 -12.31 -19.57
CA SER A 496 -18.49 -13.36 -18.59
C SER A 496 -19.11 -12.82 -17.30
N ILE A 497 -18.62 -11.68 -16.79
CA ILE A 497 -19.19 -11.01 -15.61
C ILE A 497 -20.62 -10.58 -15.91
N ARG A 498 -20.89 -10.00 -17.10
CA ARG A 498 -22.23 -9.58 -17.50
C ARG A 498 -23.21 -10.75 -17.54
N ASP A 499 -22.79 -11.89 -18.08
CA ASP A 499 -23.64 -13.07 -18.20
C ASP A 499 -23.92 -13.72 -16.84
N VAL A 500 -22.91 -13.86 -15.98
CA VAL A 500 -23.09 -14.34 -14.60
C VAL A 500 -23.98 -13.38 -13.80
N THR A 501 -23.80 -12.07 -13.95
CA THR A 501 -24.64 -11.06 -13.27
C THR A 501 -26.10 -11.16 -13.72
N LYS A 502 -26.33 -11.37 -15.02
CA LYS A 502 -27.67 -11.56 -15.57
C LYS A 502 -28.33 -12.83 -15.02
N ASP A 503 -27.60 -13.94 -15.00
CA ASP A 503 -28.11 -15.22 -14.47
C ASP A 503 -28.45 -15.11 -12.97
N ASN A 504 -27.55 -14.53 -12.17
CA ASN A 504 -27.79 -14.29 -10.75
C ASN A 504 -28.99 -13.38 -10.50
N THR A 505 -29.19 -12.34 -11.33
CA THR A 505 -30.34 -11.44 -11.19
C THR A 505 -31.66 -12.17 -11.47
N GLN A 506 -31.71 -13.01 -12.52
CA GLN A 506 -32.90 -13.82 -12.82
C GLN A 506 -33.17 -14.87 -11.74
N ARG A 507 -32.14 -15.51 -11.21
CA ARG A 507 -32.29 -16.47 -10.10
C ARG A 507 -32.74 -15.78 -8.82
N MET A 508 -32.21 -14.59 -8.52
CA MET A 508 -32.62 -13.79 -7.38
C MET A 508 -34.09 -13.35 -7.49
N GLU A 509 -34.56 -13.01 -8.69
CA GLU A 509 -35.97 -12.72 -8.94
C GLU A 509 -36.87 -13.95 -8.70
N SER A 510 -36.44 -15.13 -9.15
CA SER A 510 -37.14 -16.40 -8.86
C SER A 510 -37.13 -16.76 -7.37
N SER A 511 -36.00 -16.58 -6.68
CA SER A 511 -35.87 -16.82 -5.24
C SER A 511 -36.71 -15.83 -4.43
N ALA A 512 -36.77 -14.57 -4.83
CA ALA A 512 -37.64 -13.58 -4.20
C ALA A 512 -39.13 -13.95 -4.36
N GLY A 513 -39.53 -14.45 -5.53
CA GLY A 513 -40.88 -14.98 -5.75
C GLY A 513 -41.20 -16.17 -4.85
N THR A 514 -40.24 -17.08 -4.67
CA THR A 514 -40.42 -18.27 -3.82
C THR A 514 -40.46 -17.92 -2.33
N LEU A 515 -39.62 -16.99 -1.88
CA LEU A 515 -39.65 -16.44 -0.53
C LEU A 515 -40.97 -15.72 -0.22
N ALA A 516 -41.50 -14.95 -1.17
CA ALA A 516 -42.80 -14.31 -1.01
C ALA A 516 -43.93 -15.34 -0.84
N LEU A 517 -43.87 -16.43 -1.61
CA LEU A 517 -44.87 -17.51 -1.55
C LEU A 517 -44.75 -18.31 -0.24
N ALA A 518 -43.53 -18.57 0.23
CA ALA A 518 -43.29 -19.17 1.54
C ALA A 518 -43.78 -18.27 2.69
N ALA A 519 -43.58 -16.96 2.59
CA ALA A 519 -44.06 -15.99 3.59
C ALA A 519 -45.60 -15.94 3.64
N ASP A 520 -46.28 -16.02 2.49
CA ASP A 520 -47.75 -16.09 2.42
C ASP A 520 -48.29 -17.38 3.05
N ASN A 521 -47.69 -18.52 2.72
CA ASN A 521 -48.03 -19.81 3.33
C ASN A 521 -47.80 -19.80 4.85
N PHE A 522 -46.72 -19.19 5.32
CA PHE A 522 -46.43 -19.06 6.75
C PHE A 522 -47.45 -18.17 7.47
N ALA A 523 -47.86 -17.05 6.84
CA ALA A 523 -48.91 -16.20 7.37
C ALA A 523 -50.27 -16.95 7.45
N GLN A 524 -50.57 -17.76 6.44
CA GLN A 524 -51.79 -18.57 6.40
C GLN A 524 -51.80 -19.68 7.47
N ALA A 525 -50.65 -20.34 7.69
CA ALA A 525 -50.47 -21.27 8.81
C ALA A 525 -50.62 -20.56 10.17
N GLY A 526 -50.07 -19.36 10.32
CA GLY A 526 -50.23 -18.52 11.51
C GLY A 526 -51.69 -18.20 11.83
N ASN A 527 -52.48 -17.85 10.81
CA ASN A 527 -53.93 -17.63 10.95
C ASN A 527 -54.67 -18.90 11.38
N SER A 528 -54.30 -20.06 10.83
CA SER A 528 -54.91 -21.35 11.18
C SER A 528 -54.63 -21.73 12.64
N VAL A 529 -53.38 -21.56 13.10
CA VAL A 529 -52.99 -21.77 14.51
C VAL A 529 -53.75 -20.82 15.43
N SER A 530 -53.90 -19.55 15.05
CA SER A 530 -54.70 -18.58 15.82
C SER A 530 -56.16 -19.03 15.96
N GLY A 531 -56.76 -19.54 14.89
CA GLY A 531 -58.11 -20.11 14.91
C GLY A 531 -58.26 -21.31 15.86
N VAL A 532 -57.28 -22.23 15.85
CA VAL A 532 -57.26 -23.38 16.78
C VAL A 532 -57.15 -22.92 18.24
N ILE A 533 -56.33 -21.90 18.53
CA ILE A 533 -56.20 -21.34 19.88
C ILE A 533 -57.55 -20.74 20.34
N GLN A 534 -58.25 -20.02 19.47
CA GLN A 534 -59.54 -19.42 19.79
C GLN A 534 -60.64 -20.49 20.03
N GLN A 535 -60.65 -21.56 19.24
CA GLN A 535 -61.52 -22.71 19.48
C GLN A 535 -61.18 -23.43 20.79
N THR A 536 -59.89 -23.57 21.11
CA THR A 536 -59.44 -24.17 22.38
C THR A 536 -59.90 -23.35 23.58
N SER A 537 -59.81 -22.01 23.50
CA SER A 537 -60.38 -21.12 24.53
C SER A 537 -61.88 -21.35 24.71
N THR A 538 -62.62 -21.43 23.61
CA THR A 538 -64.08 -21.65 23.64
C THR A 538 -64.44 -23.01 24.25
N VAL A 539 -63.68 -24.06 23.94
CA VAL A 539 -63.86 -25.39 24.54
C VAL A 539 -63.54 -25.34 26.04
N SER A 540 -62.50 -24.63 26.44
CA SER A 540 -62.13 -24.45 27.85
C SER A 540 -63.22 -23.74 28.65
N ASP A 541 -63.85 -22.70 28.09
CA ASP A 541 -64.97 -21.99 28.71
C ASP A 541 -66.21 -22.89 28.85
N LYS A 542 -66.51 -23.70 27.81
CA LYS A 542 -67.58 -24.70 27.86
C LYS A 542 -67.30 -25.78 28.88
N MET A 543 -66.06 -26.25 29.01
CA MET A 543 -65.66 -27.21 30.04
C MET A 543 -65.83 -26.60 31.45
N ALA A 544 -65.40 -25.36 31.66
CA ALA A 544 -65.57 -24.68 32.94
C ALA A 544 -67.06 -24.56 33.32
N THR A 545 -67.90 -24.13 32.37
CA THR A 545 -69.35 -24.00 32.56
C THR A 545 -70.01 -25.36 32.85
N THR A 546 -69.63 -26.40 32.10
CA THR A 546 -70.15 -27.77 32.31
C THR A 546 -69.71 -28.32 33.67
N SER A 547 -68.48 -28.04 34.09
CA SER A 547 -67.95 -28.48 35.39
C SER A 547 -68.72 -27.84 36.55
N ILE A 548 -69.07 -26.55 36.43
CA ILE A 548 -69.96 -25.86 37.38
C ILE A 548 -71.34 -26.50 37.41
N ALA A 549 -71.92 -26.78 36.24
CA ALA A 549 -73.24 -27.44 36.15
C ALA A 549 -73.23 -28.84 36.78
N LEU A 550 -72.20 -29.65 36.50
CA LEU A 550 -72.02 -30.98 37.09
C LEU A 550 -71.83 -30.92 38.60
N ASN A 551 -71.07 -29.95 39.11
CA ASN A 551 -70.92 -29.76 40.56
C ASN A 551 -72.25 -29.41 41.23
N ASN A 552 -73.05 -28.53 40.61
CA ASN A 552 -74.39 -28.21 41.09
C ASN A 552 -75.30 -29.46 41.10
N VAL A 553 -75.30 -30.25 40.03
CA VAL A 553 -76.06 -31.51 39.96
C VAL A 553 -75.59 -32.49 41.04
N ALA A 554 -74.27 -32.65 41.24
CA ALA A 554 -73.73 -33.52 42.28
C ALA A 554 -74.19 -33.09 43.68
N ASN A 555 -74.22 -31.78 43.97
CA ASN A 555 -74.74 -31.26 45.24
C ASN A 555 -76.26 -31.49 45.40
N THR A 556 -77.03 -31.32 44.32
CA THR A 556 -78.47 -31.63 44.32
C THR A 556 -78.73 -33.11 44.56
N VAL A 557 -78.02 -34.00 43.87
CA VAL A 557 -78.11 -35.45 44.06
C VAL A 557 -77.70 -35.82 45.48
N GLN A 558 -76.60 -35.27 46.00
CA GLN A 558 -76.17 -35.50 47.38
C GLN A 558 -77.22 -35.08 48.42
N THR A 559 -77.92 -33.97 48.17
CA THR A 559 -79.00 -33.50 49.04
C THR A 559 -80.21 -34.42 48.95
N ALA A 560 -80.64 -34.78 47.74
CA ALA A 560 -81.74 -35.72 47.52
C ALA A 560 -81.47 -37.11 48.14
N LEU A 561 -80.23 -37.60 48.09
CA LEU A 561 -79.82 -38.84 48.75
C LEU A 561 -79.92 -38.77 50.27
N ASN A 562 -79.52 -37.64 50.86
CA ASN A 562 -79.65 -37.43 52.30
C ASN A 562 -81.12 -37.35 52.72
N ASP A 563 -81.93 -36.61 51.97
CA ASP A 563 -83.37 -36.51 52.22
C ASP A 563 -84.08 -37.85 52.05
N TYR A 564 -83.69 -38.65 51.04
CA TYR A 564 -84.20 -40.00 50.84
C TYR A 564 -83.84 -40.92 52.01
N ASN A 565 -82.58 -40.93 52.45
CA ASN A 565 -82.15 -41.74 53.58
C ASN A 565 -82.92 -41.36 54.86
N ASN A 566 -83.18 -40.07 55.05
CA ASN A 566 -83.97 -39.58 56.18
C ASN A 566 -85.45 -39.99 56.06
N ALA A 567 -86.05 -39.87 54.88
CA ALA A 567 -87.42 -40.30 54.61
C ALA A 567 -87.58 -41.82 54.77
N GLY A 568 -86.62 -42.62 54.29
CA GLY A 568 -86.59 -44.07 54.45
C GLY A 568 -86.50 -44.49 55.91
N LYS A 569 -85.68 -43.80 56.72
CA LYS A 569 -85.64 -44.01 58.18
C LYS A 569 -86.96 -43.66 58.86
N ALA A 570 -87.56 -42.52 58.52
CA ALA A 570 -88.85 -42.11 59.06
C ALA A 570 -89.97 -43.08 58.69
N MET A 571 -89.98 -43.58 57.45
CA MET A 571 -90.93 -44.57 56.96
C MET A 571 -90.77 -45.90 57.69
N ALA A 572 -89.53 -46.39 57.85
CA ALA A 572 -89.25 -47.61 58.61
C ALA A 572 -89.73 -47.49 60.06
N GLN A 573 -89.51 -46.34 60.69
CA GLN A 573 -89.98 -46.06 62.05
C GLN A 573 -91.52 -46.01 62.12
N MET A 574 -92.17 -45.38 61.14
CA MET A 574 -93.62 -45.29 61.07
C MET A 574 -94.27 -46.66 60.87
N VAL A 575 -93.66 -47.54 60.05
CA VAL A 575 -94.10 -48.93 59.88
C VAL A 575 -93.92 -49.74 61.16
N GLU A 576 -92.81 -49.54 61.89
CA GLU A 576 -92.57 -50.21 63.18
C GLU A 576 -93.57 -49.75 64.25
N GLU A 577 -93.87 -48.45 64.33
CA GLU A 577 -94.90 -47.88 65.21
C GLU A 577 -96.31 -48.37 64.85
N LEU A 578 -96.61 -48.46 63.55
CA LEU A 578 -97.88 -49.01 63.06
C LEU A 578 -98.02 -50.50 63.44
N LYS A 579 -96.95 -51.28 63.28
CA LYS A 579 -96.90 -52.70 63.66
C LYS A 579 -97.09 -52.87 65.17
N ALA A 580 -96.41 -52.06 65.99
CA ALA A 580 -96.59 -52.04 67.44
C ALA A 580 -98.04 -51.67 67.84
N THR A 581 -98.65 -50.70 67.15
CA THR A 581 -100.04 -50.29 67.38
C THR A 581 -101.02 -51.40 67.02
N VAL A 582 -100.80 -52.12 65.91
CA VAL A 582 -101.60 -53.28 65.51
C VAL A 582 -101.46 -54.44 66.49
N GLU A 583 -100.24 -54.72 66.97
CA GLU A 583 -99.97 -55.75 67.99
C GLU A 583 -100.70 -55.43 69.31
N THR A 584 -100.71 -54.15 69.69
CA THR A 584 -101.41 -53.65 70.89
C THR A 584 -102.93 -53.75 70.71
N ALA A 585 -103.46 -53.34 69.57
CA ALA A 585 -104.89 -53.40 69.24
C ALA A 585 -105.41 -54.84 69.06
N LYS A 586 -104.54 -55.80 68.71
CA LYS A 586 -104.87 -57.24 68.65
C LYS A 586 -105.01 -57.86 70.05
N ASN A 587 -104.33 -57.31 71.06
CA ASN A 587 -104.41 -57.76 72.45
C ASN A 587 -105.59 -57.15 73.22
N GLU A 588 -106.10 -55.99 72.81
CA GLU A 588 -107.34 -55.39 73.33
C GLU A 588 -108.55 -55.93 72.56
N ALA A 589 -109.36 -56.76 73.22
CA ALA A 589 -110.43 -57.56 72.63
C ALA A 589 -111.59 -56.73 72.04
N SER A 590 -111.45 -56.16 70.84
CA SER A 590 -112.53 -55.81 69.90
C SER A 590 -111.96 -55.11 68.64
N VAL A 591 -111.21 -55.82 67.81
CA VAL A 591 -110.89 -55.35 66.46
C VAL A 591 -111.30 -56.39 65.42
N SER A 592 -112.13 -55.98 64.47
CA SER A 592 -112.58 -56.81 63.35
C SER A 592 -111.38 -57.31 62.52
N GLN A 593 -111.36 -58.60 62.19
CA GLN A 593 -110.37 -59.23 61.29
C GLN A 593 -110.19 -58.43 59.98
N SER A 594 -111.23 -57.72 59.55
CA SER A 594 -111.21 -56.86 58.36
C SER A 594 -110.25 -55.66 58.49
N LEU A 595 -110.14 -55.05 59.68
CA LEU A 595 -109.31 -53.86 59.89
C LEU A 595 -107.82 -54.24 59.93
N VAL A 596 -107.49 -55.37 60.56
CA VAL A 596 -106.15 -55.95 60.55
C VAL A 596 -105.72 -56.33 59.13
N ASN A 597 -106.63 -56.91 58.33
CA ASN A 597 -106.34 -57.20 56.92
C ASN A 597 -106.11 -55.93 56.10
N GLN A 598 -106.90 -54.86 56.30
CA GLN A 598 -106.66 -53.58 55.61
C GLN A 598 -105.32 -52.95 55.98
N ILE A 599 -104.94 -52.97 57.26
CA ILE A 599 -103.65 -52.43 57.70
C ILE A 599 -102.50 -53.26 57.14
N LYS A 600 -102.61 -54.59 57.15
CA LYS A 600 -101.62 -55.47 56.51
C LYS A 600 -101.49 -55.17 55.01
N GLN A 601 -102.62 -55.01 54.32
CA GLN A 601 -102.63 -54.70 52.89
C GLN A 601 -101.97 -53.35 52.61
N SER A 602 -102.25 -52.31 53.42
CA SER A 602 -101.58 -51.01 53.31
C SER A 602 -100.08 -51.08 53.60
N ALA A 603 -99.66 -51.88 54.59
CA ALA A 603 -98.24 -52.10 54.88
C ALA A 603 -97.54 -52.85 53.73
N ASP A 604 -98.18 -53.85 53.14
CA ASP A 604 -97.68 -54.56 51.96
C ASP A 604 -97.58 -53.61 50.75
N HIS A 605 -98.58 -52.74 50.54
CA HIS A 605 -98.52 -51.70 49.50
C HIS A 605 -97.39 -50.68 49.74
N LEU A 606 -97.12 -50.30 51.00
CA LEU A 606 -96.01 -49.40 51.34
C LEU A 606 -94.65 -50.08 51.13
N LEU A 607 -94.50 -51.35 51.49
CA LEU A 607 -93.30 -52.14 51.20
C LEU A 607 -93.08 -52.31 49.69
N GLN A 608 -94.15 -52.52 48.94
CA GLN A 608 -94.09 -52.64 47.47
C GLN A 608 -93.76 -51.30 46.79
N ALA A 609 -94.26 -50.19 47.33
CA ALA A 609 -93.90 -48.84 46.88
C ALA A 609 -92.41 -48.54 47.19
N GLN A 610 -91.93 -48.88 48.39
CA GLN A 610 -90.51 -48.75 48.75
C GLN A 610 -89.61 -49.56 47.81
N SER A 611 -89.96 -50.82 47.54
CA SER A 611 -89.22 -51.66 46.61
C SER A 611 -89.20 -51.12 45.17
N SER A 612 -90.31 -50.53 44.71
CA SER A 612 -90.38 -49.91 43.37
C SER A 612 -89.50 -48.66 43.29
N VAL A 613 -89.46 -47.85 44.35
CA VAL A 613 -88.63 -46.63 44.42
C VAL A 613 -87.14 -46.97 44.47
N ASP A 614 -86.74 -48.01 45.21
CA ASP A 614 -85.35 -48.52 45.18
C ASP A 614 -84.94 -49.01 43.78
N GLY A 615 -85.88 -49.60 43.04
CA GLY A 615 -85.67 -50.00 41.64
C GLY A 615 -85.42 -48.81 40.71
N ILE A 616 -86.27 -47.78 40.77
CA ILE A 616 -86.12 -46.54 40.01
C ILE A 616 -84.82 -45.81 40.37
N PHE A 617 -84.46 -45.79 41.66
CA PHE A 617 -83.23 -45.18 42.14
C PHE A 617 -81.98 -45.86 41.55
N LYS A 618 -81.99 -47.20 41.49
CA LYS A 618 -80.91 -47.96 40.87
C LYS A 618 -80.78 -47.67 39.37
N GLU A 619 -81.89 -47.59 38.65
CA GLU A 619 -81.90 -47.17 37.23
C GLU A 619 -81.33 -45.76 37.04
N VAL A 620 -81.69 -44.80 37.90
CA VAL A 620 -81.14 -43.43 37.82
C VAL A 620 -79.63 -43.42 38.08
N CYS A 621 -79.13 -44.20 39.04
CA CYS A 621 -77.69 -44.32 39.28
C CYS A 621 -76.94 -44.97 38.12
N ASP A 622 -77.50 -46.03 37.53
CA ASP A 622 -76.90 -46.71 36.37
C ASP A 622 -76.89 -45.77 35.13
N GLU A 623 -77.96 -45.01 34.92
CA GLU A 623 -78.04 -44.04 33.81
C GLU A 623 -77.07 -42.86 33.99
N LEU A 624 -76.88 -42.37 35.23
CA LEU A 624 -75.87 -41.35 35.55
C LEU A 624 -74.44 -41.88 35.33
N ALA A 625 -74.18 -43.15 35.69
CA ALA A 625 -72.88 -43.77 35.45
C ALA A 625 -72.59 -43.89 33.95
N ASN A 626 -73.57 -44.35 33.16
CA ASN A 626 -73.46 -44.41 31.70
C ASN A 626 -73.23 -43.02 31.08
N ALA A 627 -73.97 -41.99 31.51
CA ALA A 627 -73.80 -40.63 31.02
C ALA A 627 -72.40 -40.06 31.32
N HIS A 628 -71.84 -40.36 32.50
CA HIS A 628 -70.48 -39.97 32.85
C HIS A 628 -69.42 -40.69 32.03
N GLU A 629 -69.60 -41.99 31.78
CA GLU A 629 -68.71 -42.78 30.94
C GLU A 629 -68.73 -42.30 29.48
N GLU A 630 -69.91 -42.01 28.94
CA GLU A 630 -70.07 -41.48 27.59
C GLU A 630 -69.48 -40.06 27.46
N PHE A 631 -69.64 -39.21 28.48
CA PHE A 631 -68.98 -37.91 28.54
C PHE A 631 -67.45 -38.03 28.55
N ALA A 632 -66.89 -38.90 29.40
CA ALA A 632 -65.44 -39.12 29.48
C ALA A 632 -64.88 -39.63 28.14
N SER A 633 -65.57 -40.57 27.51
CA SER A 633 -65.24 -41.10 26.19
C SER A 633 -65.22 -39.99 25.12
N ASN A 634 -66.25 -39.13 25.08
CA ASN A 634 -66.33 -38.03 24.13
C ASN A 634 -65.26 -36.95 24.35
N VAL A 635 -64.91 -36.64 25.61
CA VAL A 635 -63.82 -35.71 25.92
C VAL A 635 -62.46 -36.26 25.46
N ILE A 636 -62.16 -37.53 25.73
CA ILE A 636 -60.92 -38.17 25.27
C ILE A 636 -60.85 -38.18 23.74
N LYS A 637 -61.97 -38.49 23.07
CA LYS A 637 -62.05 -38.53 21.61
C LYS A 637 -61.86 -37.14 20.99
N GLY A 638 -62.48 -36.11 21.57
CA GLY A 638 -62.32 -34.71 21.16
C GLY A 638 -60.89 -34.19 21.33
N LEU A 639 -60.26 -34.44 22.48
CA LEU A 639 -58.86 -34.09 22.74
C LEU A 639 -57.91 -34.79 21.78
N LYS A 640 -58.11 -36.09 21.54
CA LYS A 640 -57.28 -36.87 20.63
C LYS A 640 -57.41 -36.37 19.18
N SER A 641 -58.62 -36.03 18.74
CA SER A 641 -58.87 -35.45 17.42
C SER A 641 -58.21 -34.08 17.26
N SER A 642 -58.37 -33.20 18.26
CA SER A 642 -57.76 -31.86 18.25
C SER A 642 -56.22 -31.92 18.25
N ASN A 643 -55.64 -32.78 19.08
CA ASN A 643 -54.19 -32.98 19.13
C ASN A 643 -53.64 -33.55 17.82
N THR A 644 -54.39 -34.45 17.15
CA THR A 644 -54.00 -35.00 15.85
C THR A 644 -54.02 -33.91 14.77
N ALA A 645 -55.03 -33.04 14.76
CA ALA A 645 -55.11 -31.91 13.83
C ALA A 645 -53.98 -30.91 14.06
N TYR A 646 -53.69 -30.58 15.32
CA TYR A 646 -52.57 -29.71 15.68
C TYR A 646 -51.22 -30.27 15.23
N GLN A 647 -50.95 -31.56 15.46
CA GLN A 647 -49.71 -32.20 14.99
C GLN A 647 -49.59 -32.21 13.47
N LYS A 648 -50.71 -32.34 12.75
CA LYS A 648 -50.71 -32.28 11.29
C LYS A 648 -50.34 -30.89 10.77
N GLU A 649 -51.01 -29.85 11.25
CA GLU A 649 -50.71 -28.46 10.87
C GLU A 649 -49.26 -28.05 11.22
N LEU A 650 -48.77 -28.50 12.38
CA LEU A 650 -47.41 -28.23 12.81
C LEU A 650 -46.37 -28.95 11.94
N LYS A 651 -46.67 -30.17 11.50
CA LYS A 651 -45.83 -30.90 10.55
C LYS A 651 -45.78 -30.21 9.18
N ASP A 652 -46.93 -29.81 8.66
CA ASP A 652 -47.02 -29.16 7.34
C ASP A 652 -46.24 -27.82 7.35
N ALA A 653 -46.34 -27.04 8.42
CA ALA A 653 -45.55 -25.82 8.60
C ALA A 653 -44.03 -26.08 8.64
N VAL A 654 -43.59 -27.16 9.32
CA VAL A 654 -42.16 -27.54 9.37
C VAL A 654 -41.65 -28.03 8.02
N ASP A 655 -42.45 -28.80 7.27
CA ASP A 655 -42.07 -29.28 5.93
C ASP A 655 -41.94 -28.12 4.92
N TYR A 656 -42.81 -27.11 4.98
CA TYR A 656 -42.65 -25.89 4.16
C TYR A 656 -41.37 -25.12 4.49
N LEU A 657 -41.06 -24.98 5.78
CA LEU A 657 -39.87 -24.26 6.24
C LEU A 657 -38.58 -25.00 5.88
N LYS A 658 -38.60 -26.34 5.98
CA LYS A 658 -37.51 -27.21 5.51
C LYS A 658 -37.26 -27.04 4.01
N THR A 659 -38.31 -27.05 3.20
CA THR A 659 -38.21 -26.92 1.74
C THR A 659 -37.59 -25.57 1.36
N ALA A 660 -38.02 -24.48 1.99
CA ALA A 660 -37.45 -23.15 1.76
C ALA A 660 -35.97 -23.04 2.17
N ILE A 661 -35.56 -23.74 3.24
CA ILE A 661 -34.15 -23.80 3.68
C ILE A 661 -33.30 -24.63 2.70
N GLU A 662 -33.82 -25.75 2.19
CA GLU A 662 -33.11 -26.59 1.21
C GLU A 662 -32.87 -25.84 -0.10
N GLU A 663 -33.86 -25.09 -0.59
CA GLU A 663 -33.71 -24.24 -1.78
C GLU A 663 -32.69 -23.10 -1.57
N LEU A 664 -32.67 -22.47 -0.39
CA LEU A 664 -31.65 -21.48 -0.02
C LEU A 664 -30.25 -22.11 0.06
N GLY A 665 -30.14 -23.34 0.56
CA GLY A 665 -28.90 -24.11 0.61
C GLY A 665 -28.34 -24.42 -0.78
N GLU A 666 -29.17 -24.87 -1.72
CA GLU A 666 -28.77 -25.11 -3.11
C GLU A 666 -28.31 -23.82 -3.82
N VAL A 667 -28.91 -22.69 -3.49
CA VAL A 667 -28.48 -21.39 -4.02
C VAL A 667 -27.11 -21.01 -3.45
N ALA A 668 -26.87 -21.22 -2.15
CA ALA A 668 -25.60 -20.92 -1.50
C ALA A 668 -24.44 -21.82 -1.98
N GLU A 669 -24.69 -23.12 -2.21
CA GLU A 669 -23.68 -24.07 -2.69
C GLU A 669 -23.21 -23.79 -4.13
N LYS A 670 -24.03 -23.13 -4.95
CA LYS A 670 -23.70 -22.80 -6.34
C LYS A 670 -23.04 -21.42 -6.51
N ILE A 671 -22.77 -20.69 -5.42
CA ILE A 671 -21.94 -19.49 -5.47
C ILE A 671 -20.49 -19.94 -5.65
N PRO A 672 -19.83 -19.61 -6.77
CA PRO A 672 -18.47 -20.06 -7.00
C PRO A 672 -17.54 -19.50 -5.92
N VAL A 673 -16.84 -20.40 -5.22
CA VAL A 673 -15.74 -20.02 -4.33
C VAL A 673 -14.71 -19.32 -5.20
N ARG A 674 -14.50 -18.02 -4.97
CA ARG A 674 -13.45 -17.24 -5.62
C ARG A 674 -12.11 -17.89 -5.30
N GLY A 675 -11.53 -18.57 -6.30
CA GLY A 675 -10.12 -18.92 -6.38
C GLY A 675 -9.33 -17.78 -6.99
#